data_AF-A0A9W8CEY2-F1
#
_entry.id   AF-A0A9W8CEY2-F1
#
_cell.length_a   1.000
_cell.length_b   1.000
_cell.length_c   1.000
_cell.angle_alpha   90.00
_cell.angle_beta   90.00
_cell.angle_gamma   90.00
#
_symmetry.space_group_name_H-M   'P 1'
#
loop_
_entity.id
_entity.type
_entity.pdbx_description
1 polymer ?
#
loop_
_entity_poly.entity_id
_entity_poly.type
_entity_poly.pdbx_seq_one_letter_code
_entity_poly.pdbx_strand_id
1 'polypeptide(L)'
;MKSLVKLFYDWEIQLQVLLSFAIQVFLFFTGGLRRRSTNALVRLSIWLAYLGADMIAVYCLGSLSRHVDAHPLASFWAPFLLVHLGCPDTLTAFSMEDNSLWLRHLLNLVMQTLLATYVFWKSIGRHNVELLVSGIFVFIVGIIRYGERIWSLKCGHFEIFKDSSKSQYDYWCPPIEDSYERWRDETFKDGNDPPVPEEITDYHNTVWLGLGSVAAIFPVLVYRESDAFRRIPKKRSQFRQVYQYPLKVLEIGLGIIYDDLYTKAPALRRRNGIILRCISHICALVAFVVFFLACDRGGSYDKVDIAITYTLFIGVLFLDICGFVSLIASARTWAWLKAGDHDMLARFSWSLFSSDIIGWSKKKPLWSNAMGQYNLYGWWVSTDEQHKPRTLIMSSHRQQCTMIVVWKLATLLGVGKKKIFSMSKLLGREHVSVDGVLKCVLHGFGRLSGSPKELPNLHLLLFRPGREAFLVSGLGFAIVNVHALTEALLSKYYMIPQSDVEATSSSETTAAHQHTNNSALVEECQKLSRYMMYLMVAFPSLLPLDQSSTAVLEEWQLQNDPEAVEMEFQDLQPSEEILEEIREVWIRLIIYAAYRAQPETHVAQLARGGELLTFVWLQLSLYCFDSSISTTLKLVSNKPYDIDDQTTYALYLPP
;
A
#
# COMPACT_ATOMS: atom_id res chain seq x y z
N MET A 1 -31.33 -34.71 4.30
CA MET A 1 -30.19 -34.58 3.36
C MET A 1 -30.62 -34.68 1.90
N LYS A 2 -31.32 -35.75 1.44
CA LYS A 2 -31.79 -35.87 0.03
C LYS A 2 -32.69 -34.72 -0.46
N SER A 3 -33.55 -34.16 0.40
CA SER A 3 -34.42 -33.01 0.06
C SER A 3 -33.64 -31.72 -0.18
N LEU A 4 -32.61 -31.44 0.64
CA LEU A 4 -31.73 -30.27 0.48
C LEU A 4 -30.84 -30.38 -0.75
N VAL A 5 -30.33 -31.58 -1.05
CA VAL A 5 -29.52 -31.82 -2.26
C VAL A 5 -30.38 -31.65 -3.52
N LYS A 6 -31.64 -32.09 -3.49
CA LYS A 6 -32.57 -31.91 -4.60
C LYS A 6 -32.93 -30.43 -4.81
N LEU A 7 -33.23 -29.71 -3.73
CA LEU A 7 -33.42 -28.25 -3.76
C LEU A 7 -32.19 -27.51 -4.29
N PHE A 8 -30.98 -27.92 -3.89
CA PHE A 8 -29.75 -27.31 -4.39
C PHE A 8 -29.57 -27.52 -5.90
N TYR A 9 -29.90 -28.71 -6.42
CA TYR A 9 -29.82 -29.00 -7.85
C TYR A 9 -30.87 -28.23 -8.66
N ASP A 10 -32.09 -28.10 -8.13
CA ASP A 10 -33.19 -27.37 -8.77
C ASP A 10 -32.93 -25.84 -8.83
N TRP A 11 -32.17 -25.30 -7.86
CA TRP A 11 -31.83 -23.87 -7.74
C TRP A 11 -30.38 -23.53 -8.12
N GLU A 12 -29.65 -24.49 -8.69
CA GLU A 12 -28.19 -24.41 -8.84
C GLU A 12 -27.78 -23.16 -9.64
N ILE A 13 -28.45 -22.90 -10.77
CA ILE A 13 -28.12 -21.78 -11.66
C ILE A 13 -28.48 -20.43 -11.00
N GLN A 14 -29.67 -20.32 -10.38
CA GLN A 14 -30.07 -19.10 -9.68
C GLN A 14 -29.08 -18.73 -8.56
N LEU A 15 -28.67 -19.72 -7.77
CA LEU A 15 -27.71 -19.53 -6.67
C LEU A 15 -26.34 -19.10 -7.20
N GLN A 16 -25.88 -19.65 -8.33
CA GLN A 16 -24.60 -19.27 -8.95
C GLN A 16 -24.62 -17.83 -9.48
N VAL A 17 -25.70 -17.41 -10.14
CA VAL A 17 -25.85 -16.04 -10.66
C VAL A 17 -25.87 -15.03 -9.52
N LEU A 18 -26.65 -15.31 -8.46
CA LEU A 18 -26.70 -14.44 -7.27
C LEU A 18 -25.37 -14.42 -6.52
N LEU A 19 -24.67 -15.55 -6.40
CA LEU A 19 -23.35 -15.62 -5.79
C LEU A 19 -22.32 -14.79 -6.60
N SER A 20 -22.34 -14.91 -7.92
CA SER A 20 -21.50 -14.11 -8.81
C SER A 20 -21.73 -12.61 -8.57
N PHE A 21 -22.99 -12.18 -8.55
CA PHE A 21 -23.37 -10.79 -8.26
C PHE A 21 -22.94 -10.34 -6.86
N ALA A 22 -23.18 -11.16 -5.83
CA ALA A 22 -22.82 -10.84 -4.45
C ALA A 22 -21.30 -10.63 -4.28
N ILE A 23 -20.47 -11.44 -4.95
CA ILE A 23 -19.02 -11.27 -4.97
C ILE A 23 -18.64 -9.93 -5.59
N GLN A 24 -19.31 -9.50 -6.66
CA GLN A 24 -19.03 -8.21 -7.28
C GLN A 24 -19.33 -7.03 -6.36
N VAL A 25 -20.50 -7.07 -5.71
CA VAL A 25 -20.90 -6.05 -4.75
C VAL A 25 -19.91 -6.02 -3.58
N PHE A 26 -19.53 -7.19 -3.06
CA PHE A 26 -18.52 -7.30 -2.01
C PHE A 26 -17.18 -6.69 -2.43
N LEU A 27 -16.66 -7.06 -3.61
CA LEU A 27 -15.39 -6.54 -4.13
C LEU A 27 -15.45 -5.03 -4.40
N PHE A 28 -16.58 -4.51 -4.86
CA PHE A 28 -16.76 -3.08 -5.08
C PHE A 28 -16.52 -2.28 -3.79
N PHE A 29 -17.19 -2.66 -2.70
CA PHE A 29 -17.09 -1.95 -1.43
C PHE A 29 -15.80 -2.24 -0.65
N THR A 30 -15.30 -3.48 -0.71
CA THR A 30 -14.10 -3.89 0.05
C THR A 30 -12.79 -3.63 -0.69
N GLY A 31 -12.81 -3.44 -2.01
CA GLY A 31 -11.62 -3.20 -2.81
C GLY A 31 -10.78 -2.01 -2.32
N GLY A 32 -11.44 -0.93 -1.87
CA GLY A 32 -10.76 0.23 -1.28
C GLY A 32 -10.24 0.02 0.15
N LEU A 33 -10.75 -0.98 0.88
CA LEU A 33 -10.31 -1.29 2.25
C LEU A 33 -8.94 -1.96 2.28
N ARG A 34 -8.50 -2.61 1.20
CA ARG A 34 -7.21 -3.32 1.16
C ARG A 34 -6.00 -2.44 1.44
N ARG A 35 -6.06 -1.15 1.07
CA ARG A 35 -5.00 -0.17 1.34
C ARG A 35 -5.07 0.45 2.74
N ARG A 36 -6.21 0.33 3.41
CA ARG A 36 -6.46 0.93 4.74
C ARG A 36 -6.44 -0.08 5.89
N SER A 37 -6.57 -1.37 5.58
CA SER A 37 -6.70 -2.43 6.58
C SER A 37 -5.45 -3.29 6.68
N THR A 38 -4.91 -3.41 7.88
CA THR A 38 -3.86 -4.37 8.25
C THR A 38 -4.45 -5.74 8.63
N ASN A 39 -5.77 -5.87 8.71
CA ASN A 39 -6.43 -7.10 9.15
C ASN A 39 -6.27 -8.21 8.10
N ALA A 40 -5.57 -9.28 8.49
CA ALA A 40 -5.32 -10.43 7.63
C ALA A 40 -6.59 -11.11 7.12
N LEU A 41 -7.68 -11.13 7.91
CA LEU A 41 -8.95 -11.74 7.52
C LEU A 41 -9.65 -10.94 6.42
N VAL A 42 -9.65 -9.61 6.52
CA VAL A 42 -10.21 -8.72 5.49
C VAL A 42 -9.44 -8.89 4.18
N ARG A 43 -8.11 -9.00 4.26
CA ARG A 43 -7.27 -9.20 3.07
C ARG A 43 -7.46 -10.58 2.45
N LEU A 44 -7.57 -11.62 3.28
CA LEU A 44 -7.83 -12.98 2.83
C LEU A 44 -9.21 -13.09 2.16
N SER A 45 -10.24 -12.44 2.72
CA SER A 45 -11.58 -12.46 2.14
C SER A 45 -11.64 -11.72 0.80
N ILE A 46 -10.98 -10.55 0.68
CA ILE A 46 -10.85 -9.84 -0.60
C ILE A 46 -10.10 -10.70 -1.63
N TRP A 47 -9.02 -11.37 -1.22
CA TRP A 47 -8.24 -12.25 -2.11
C TRP A 47 -9.07 -13.45 -2.60
N LEU A 48 -9.79 -14.13 -1.70
CA LEU A 48 -10.69 -15.23 -2.08
C LEU A 48 -11.81 -14.77 -3.00
N ALA A 49 -12.42 -13.62 -2.71
CA ALA A 49 -13.48 -13.05 -3.55
C ALA A 49 -12.94 -12.68 -4.94
N TYR A 50 -11.73 -12.12 -5.02
CA TYR A 50 -11.08 -11.77 -6.29
C TYR A 50 -10.85 -13.01 -7.16
N LEU A 51 -10.28 -14.08 -6.58
CA LEU A 51 -10.05 -15.34 -7.29
C LEU A 51 -11.37 -16.03 -7.67
N GLY A 52 -12.37 -15.98 -6.79
CA GLY A 52 -13.68 -16.60 -7.01
C GLY A 52 -14.53 -15.89 -8.06
N ALA A 53 -14.37 -14.57 -8.23
CA ALA A 53 -15.24 -13.76 -9.09
C ALA A 53 -15.30 -14.27 -10.54
N ASP A 54 -14.13 -14.44 -11.17
CA ASP A 54 -14.04 -14.92 -12.55
C ASP A 54 -14.44 -16.40 -12.64
N MET A 55 -13.98 -17.22 -11.69
CA MET A 55 -14.24 -18.66 -11.66
C MET A 55 -15.75 -18.98 -11.60
N ILE A 56 -16.48 -18.30 -10.71
CA ILE A 56 -17.92 -18.52 -10.53
C ILE A 56 -18.70 -18.02 -11.74
N ALA A 57 -18.31 -16.87 -12.33
CA ALA A 57 -18.97 -16.35 -13.52
C ALA A 57 -18.79 -17.28 -14.73
N VAL A 58 -17.56 -17.78 -14.98
CA VAL A 58 -17.29 -18.73 -16.07
C VAL A 58 -17.97 -20.08 -15.83
N TYR A 59 -17.92 -20.59 -14.60
CA TYR A 59 -18.59 -21.85 -14.24
C TYR A 59 -20.10 -21.75 -14.48
N CYS A 60 -20.72 -20.65 -14.05
CA CYS A 60 -22.13 -20.38 -14.29
C CYS A 60 -22.44 -20.33 -15.79
N LEU A 61 -21.64 -19.60 -16.58
CA LEU A 61 -21.79 -19.51 -18.04
C LEU A 61 -21.69 -20.90 -18.72
N GLY A 62 -20.78 -21.75 -18.23
CA GLY A 62 -20.64 -23.14 -18.66
C GLY A 62 -21.86 -23.99 -18.32
N SER A 63 -22.40 -23.87 -17.09
CA SER A 63 -23.61 -24.57 -16.66
C SER A 63 -24.83 -24.17 -17.50
N LEU A 64 -24.96 -22.86 -17.75
CA LEU A 64 -25.94 -22.25 -18.63
C LEU A 64 -25.90 -22.84 -20.05
N SER A 65 -24.72 -23.06 -20.62
CA SER A 65 -24.57 -23.65 -21.96
C SER A 65 -25.11 -25.07 -22.09
N ARG A 66 -25.11 -25.84 -20.99
CA ARG A 66 -25.59 -27.23 -20.96
C ARG A 66 -27.11 -27.32 -20.75
N HIS A 67 -27.66 -26.40 -19.98
CA HIS A 67 -29.08 -26.42 -19.55
C HIS A 67 -29.93 -25.33 -20.20
N VAL A 68 -29.54 -24.85 -21.40
CA VAL A 68 -30.28 -23.80 -22.15
C VAL A 68 -31.76 -24.14 -22.36
N ASP A 69 -32.10 -25.43 -22.43
CA ASP A 69 -33.46 -25.89 -22.69
C ASP A 69 -34.34 -25.96 -21.43
N ALA A 70 -33.75 -25.95 -20.23
CA ALA A 70 -34.46 -26.12 -18.97
C ALA A 70 -34.97 -24.80 -18.35
N HIS A 71 -34.29 -23.69 -18.61
CA HIS A 71 -34.59 -22.40 -17.99
C HIS A 71 -34.64 -21.28 -19.04
N PRO A 72 -35.83 -20.80 -19.44
CA PRO A 72 -35.95 -19.79 -20.49
C PRO A 72 -35.27 -18.45 -20.14
N LEU A 73 -35.24 -18.03 -18.87
CA LEU A 73 -34.54 -16.79 -18.47
C LEU A 73 -33.03 -16.96 -18.31
N ALA A 74 -32.51 -18.18 -18.30
CA ALA A 74 -31.09 -18.42 -18.08
C ALA A 74 -30.24 -17.85 -19.23
N SER A 75 -30.74 -17.92 -20.46
CA SER A 75 -30.12 -17.26 -21.63
C SER A 75 -29.94 -15.75 -21.47
N PHE A 76 -30.83 -15.10 -20.70
CA PHE A 76 -30.77 -13.68 -20.39
C PHE A 76 -29.73 -13.36 -19.31
N TRP A 77 -29.40 -14.31 -18.43
CA TRP A 77 -28.33 -14.14 -17.44
C TRP A 77 -26.93 -14.26 -18.03
N ALA A 78 -26.74 -14.88 -19.20
CA ALA A 78 -25.43 -14.97 -19.85
C ALA A 78 -24.80 -13.58 -20.14
N PRO A 79 -25.53 -12.60 -20.72
CA PRO A 79 -25.08 -11.21 -20.79
C PRO A 79 -24.69 -10.58 -19.43
N PHE A 80 -25.45 -10.85 -18.35
CA PHE A 80 -25.10 -10.37 -17.01
C PHE A 80 -23.82 -10.99 -16.48
N LEU A 81 -23.56 -12.26 -16.74
CA LEU A 81 -22.28 -12.88 -16.39
C LEU A 81 -21.11 -12.25 -17.15
N LEU A 82 -21.32 -11.82 -18.39
CA LEU A 82 -20.32 -11.03 -19.14
C LEU A 82 -20.07 -9.68 -18.47
N VAL A 83 -21.13 -8.99 -18.01
CA VAL A 83 -21.03 -7.80 -17.16
C VAL A 83 -20.24 -8.11 -15.88
N HIS A 84 -20.43 -9.29 -15.29
CA HIS A 84 -19.75 -9.67 -14.07
C HIS A 84 -18.24 -9.91 -14.30
N LEU A 85 -17.87 -10.53 -15.42
CA LEU A 85 -16.48 -10.73 -15.82
C LEU A 85 -15.74 -9.40 -16.07
N GLY A 86 -16.48 -8.32 -16.32
CA GLY A 86 -15.95 -6.96 -16.39
C GLY A 86 -15.30 -6.46 -15.09
N CYS A 87 -15.51 -7.13 -13.93
CA CYS A 87 -14.96 -6.77 -12.61
C CYS A 87 -15.45 -5.39 -12.09
N PRO A 88 -15.55 -5.14 -10.77
CA PRO A 88 -15.84 -3.81 -10.25
C PRO A 88 -14.72 -2.79 -10.54
N ASP A 89 -15.08 -1.50 -10.50
CA ASP A 89 -14.15 -0.41 -10.84
C ASP A 89 -13.01 -0.24 -9.82
N THR A 90 -13.25 -0.65 -8.57
CA THR A 90 -12.33 -0.45 -7.44
C THR A 90 -11.19 -1.47 -7.38
N LEU A 91 -11.30 -2.61 -8.08
CA LEU A 91 -10.32 -3.68 -8.03
C LEU A 91 -10.20 -4.37 -9.39
N THR A 92 -9.25 -3.94 -10.21
CA THR A 92 -8.95 -4.59 -11.51
C THR A 92 -7.84 -5.65 -11.36
N ALA A 93 -6.80 -5.32 -10.60
CA ALA A 93 -5.64 -6.17 -10.37
C ALA A 93 -5.38 -6.33 -8.88
N PHE A 94 -5.11 -7.58 -8.46
CA PHE A 94 -4.74 -7.86 -7.07
C PHE A 94 -3.24 -7.64 -6.86
N SER A 95 -2.43 -7.97 -7.87
CA SER A 95 -0.98 -7.83 -7.92
C SER A 95 -0.54 -7.13 -9.21
N MET A 96 0.67 -6.57 -9.24
CA MET A 96 1.16 -5.93 -10.49
C MET A 96 1.40 -6.97 -11.59
N GLU A 97 1.69 -8.20 -11.19
CA GLU A 97 1.86 -9.34 -12.06
C GLU A 97 0.58 -9.60 -12.88
N ASP A 98 -0.61 -9.39 -12.31
CA ASP A 98 -1.88 -9.52 -13.03
C ASP A 98 -1.98 -8.53 -14.21
N ASN A 99 -1.42 -7.31 -14.07
CA ASN A 99 -1.37 -6.33 -15.15
C ASN A 99 -0.50 -6.82 -16.31
N SER A 100 0.59 -7.54 -16.02
CA SER A 100 1.46 -8.12 -17.07
C SER A 100 0.76 -9.21 -17.88
N LEU A 101 -0.26 -9.85 -17.30
CA LEU A 101 -1.01 -10.94 -17.90
C LEU A 101 -2.26 -10.48 -18.67
N TRP A 102 -2.37 -9.19 -19.01
CA TRP A 102 -3.54 -8.62 -19.69
C TRP A 102 -3.93 -9.35 -20.98
N LEU A 103 -2.96 -9.93 -21.72
CA LEU A 103 -3.25 -10.70 -22.94
C LEU A 103 -3.99 -12.01 -22.64
N ARG A 104 -3.74 -12.64 -21.48
CA ARG A 104 -4.51 -13.81 -21.02
C ARG A 104 -5.95 -13.41 -20.72
N HIS A 105 -6.14 -12.25 -20.09
CA HIS A 105 -7.48 -11.70 -19.84
C HIS A 105 -8.22 -11.34 -21.13
N LEU A 106 -7.50 -10.86 -22.17
CA LEU A 106 -8.06 -10.65 -23.50
C LEU A 106 -8.49 -11.96 -24.17
N LEU A 107 -7.65 -13.00 -24.11
CA LEU A 107 -8.03 -14.33 -24.62
C LEU A 107 -9.26 -14.87 -23.89
N ASN A 108 -9.31 -14.73 -22.56
CA ASN A 108 -10.47 -15.13 -21.78
C ASN A 108 -11.72 -14.33 -22.20
N LEU A 109 -11.61 -13.02 -22.41
CA LEU A 109 -12.72 -12.22 -22.95
C LEU A 109 -13.25 -12.82 -24.24
N VAL A 110 -12.38 -13.08 -25.22
CA VAL A 110 -12.81 -13.63 -26.52
C VAL A 110 -13.56 -14.94 -26.32
N MET A 111 -13.02 -15.86 -25.51
CA MET A 111 -13.67 -17.16 -25.25
C MET A 111 -15.00 -17.01 -24.52
N GLN A 112 -15.08 -16.18 -23.48
CA GLN A 112 -16.32 -15.97 -22.72
C GLN A 112 -17.37 -15.21 -23.52
N THR A 113 -16.98 -14.23 -24.35
CA THR A 113 -17.90 -13.55 -25.27
C THR A 113 -18.45 -14.52 -26.30
N LEU A 114 -17.61 -15.39 -26.89
CA LEU A 114 -18.09 -16.42 -27.83
C LEU A 114 -19.06 -17.39 -27.16
N LEU A 115 -18.78 -17.84 -25.94
CA LEU A 115 -19.67 -18.73 -25.18
C LEU A 115 -20.98 -18.03 -24.81
N ALA A 116 -20.94 -16.77 -24.37
CA ALA A 116 -22.12 -15.99 -24.07
C ALA A 116 -22.96 -15.72 -25.33
N THR A 117 -22.33 -15.42 -26.48
CA THR A 117 -23.00 -15.31 -27.77
C THR A 117 -23.67 -16.62 -28.18
N TYR A 118 -23.01 -17.77 -27.98
CA TYR A 118 -23.60 -19.08 -28.27
C TYR A 118 -24.87 -19.33 -27.45
N VAL A 119 -24.80 -19.11 -26.13
CA VAL A 119 -25.94 -19.28 -25.23
C VAL A 119 -27.08 -18.33 -25.60
N PHE A 120 -26.77 -17.06 -25.89
CA PHE A 120 -27.74 -16.06 -26.28
C PHE A 120 -28.39 -16.39 -27.64
N TRP A 121 -27.59 -16.75 -28.63
CA TRP A 121 -28.04 -17.13 -29.97
C TRP A 121 -28.95 -18.37 -29.96
N LYS A 122 -28.59 -19.41 -29.21
CA LYS A 122 -29.40 -20.63 -29.09
C LYS A 122 -30.80 -20.34 -28.54
N SER A 123 -30.97 -19.26 -27.78
CA SER A 123 -32.24 -18.89 -27.14
C SER A 123 -33.14 -17.97 -27.98
N ILE A 124 -32.65 -17.48 -29.13
CA ILE A 124 -33.28 -16.41 -29.90
C ILE A 124 -34.70 -16.75 -30.41
N GLY A 125 -34.97 -18.03 -30.68
CA GLY A 125 -36.25 -18.51 -31.21
C GLY A 125 -37.35 -18.75 -30.17
N ARG A 126 -37.09 -18.49 -28.88
CA ARG A 126 -38.00 -18.86 -27.77
C ARG A 126 -38.54 -17.68 -26.96
N HIS A 127 -38.12 -16.46 -27.28
CA HIS A 127 -38.41 -15.28 -26.45
C HIS A 127 -39.18 -14.20 -27.20
N ASN A 128 -39.89 -13.38 -26.42
CA ASN A 128 -40.47 -12.13 -26.90
C ASN A 128 -39.36 -11.20 -27.43
N VAL A 129 -39.65 -10.48 -28.51
CA VAL A 129 -38.73 -9.54 -29.16
C VAL A 129 -38.17 -8.52 -28.15
N GLU A 130 -38.98 -8.08 -27.19
CA GLU A 130 -38.57 -7.14 -26.14
C GLU A 130 -37.48 -7.72 -25.22
N LEU A 131 -37.58 -8.98 -24.82
CA LEU A 131 -36.56 -9.62 -23.98
C LEU A 131 -35.25 -9.78 -24.75
N LEU A 132 -35.34 -10.09 -26.04
CA LEU A 132 -34.19 -10.17 -26.94
C LEU A 132 -33.51 -8.80 -27.10
N VAL A 133 -34.29 -7.74 -27.31
CA VAL A 133 -33.78 -6.36 -27.40
C VAL A 133 -33.09 -5.96 -26.09
N SER A 134 -33.72 -6.23 -24.93
CA SER A 134 -33.10 -5.98 -23.63
C SER A 134 -31.78 -6.75 -23.48
N GLY A 135 -31.75 -8.02 -23.88
CA GLY A 135 -30.56 -8.87 -23.80
C GLY A 135 -29.41 -8.38 -24.66
N ILE A 136 -29.69 -7.84 -25.87
CA ILE A 136 -28.68 -7.21 -26.73
C ILE A 136 -28.04 -6.02 -26.03
N PHE A 137 -28.85 -5.15 -25.41
CA PHE A 137 -28.31 -4.00 -24.68
C PHE A 137 -27.44 -4.42 -23.49
N VAL A 138 -27.87 -5.42 -22.70
CA VAL A 138 -27.02 -5.96 -21.61
C VAL A 138 -25.74 -6.59 -22.16
N PHE A 139 -25.80 -7.23 -23.32
CA PHE A 139 -24.63 -7.82 -23.95
C PHE A 139 -23.60 -6.75 -24.36
N ILE A 140 -24.07 -5.63 -24.93
CA ILE A 140 -23.23 -4.46 -25.23
C ILE A 140 -22.58 -3.92 -23.95
N VAL A 141 -23.35 -3.78 -22.86
CA VAL A 141 -22.83 -3.35 -21.55
C VAL A 141 -21.73 -4.29 -21.04
N GLY A 142 -21.93 -5.61 -21.20
CA GLY A 142 -20.95 -6.62 -20.81
C GLY A 142 -19.64 -6.51 -21.58
N ILE A 143 -19.71 -6.34 -22.92
CA ILE A 143 -18.52 -6.14 -23.76
C ILE A 143 -17.78 -4.87 -23.35
N ILE A 144 -18.49 -3.76 -23.16
CA ILE A 144 -17.88 -2.49 -22.78
C ILE A 144 -17.14 -2.63 -21.44
N ARG A 145 -17.80 -3.16 -20.41
CA ARG A 145 -17.21 -3.29 -19.06
C ARG A 145 -16.00 -4.23 -19.01
N TYR A 146 -16.02 -5.31 -19.79
CA TYR A 146 -14.86 -6.21 -19.90
C TYR A 146 -13.74 -5.55 -20.74
N GLY A 147 -14.08 -4.84 -21.82
CA GLY A 147 -13.13 -4.00 -22.55
C GLY A 147 -12.44 -2.97 -21.65
N GLU A 148 -13.17 -2.30 -20.77
CA GLU A 148 -12.64 -1.37 -19.76
C GLU A 148 -11.62 -2.04 -18.84
N ARG A 149 -11.89 -3.28 -18.36
CA ARG A 149 -10.96 -4.07 -17.54
C ARG A 149 -9.66 -4.36 -18.29
N ILE A 150 -9.72 -4.77 -19.56
CA ILE A 150 -8.52 -5.08 -20.33
C ILE A 150 -7.72 -3.81 -20.62
N TRP A 151 -8.43 -2.72 -20.95
CA TRP A 151 -7.79 -1.43 -21.14
C TRP A 151 -7.07 -0.99 -19.87
N SER A 152 -7.70 -1.09 -18.69
CA SER A 152 -7.06 -0.70 -17.43
C SER A 152 -5.87 -1.58 -17.09
N LEU A 153 -5.95 -2.90 -17.28
CA LEU A 153 -4.81 -3.82 -17.10
C LEU A 153 -3.64 -3.46 -18.04
N LYS A 154 -3.94 -3.15 -19.31
CA LYS A 154 -2.93 -2.71 -20.29
C LYS A 154 -2.30 -1.37 -19.90
N CYS A 155 -3.07 -0.43 -19.36
CA CYS A 155 -2.54 0.85 -18.87
C CYS A 155 -1.75 0.71 -17.56
N GLY A 156 -2.15 -0.23 -16.69
CA GLY A 156 -1.44 -0.55 -15.45
C GLY A 156 -0.19 -1.41 -15.66
N HIS A 157 0.07 -1.87 -16.89
CA HIS A 157 1.30 -2.55 -17.24
C HIS A 157 2.47 -1.56 -17.23
N PHE A 158 3.35 -1.76 -16.25
CA PHE A 158 4.42 -0.83 -15.88
C PHE A 158 5.30 -0.38 -17.06
N GLU A 159 5.61 -1.27 -18.02
CA GLU A 159 6.46 -0.94 -19.18
C GLU A 159 5.75 -0.05 -20.22
N ILE A 160 4.44 -0.24 -20.45
CA ILE A 160 3.65 0.64 -21.34
C ILE A 160 3.40 1.98 -20.66
N PHE A 161 3.28 1.97 -19.33
CA PHE A 161 3.17 3.18 -18.53
C PHE A 161 4.47 4.01 -18.56
N LYS A 162 5.63 3.34 -18.59
CA LYS A 162 6.97 3.93 -18.77
C LYS A 162 7.11 4.70 -20.09
N ASP A 163 6.59 4.18 -21.20
CA ASP A 163 6.73 4.79 -22.53
C ASP A 163 5.72 5.92 -22.80
N SER A 164 4.51 5.85 -22.23
CA SER A 164 3.42 6.81 -22.48
C SER A 164 3.41 8.04 -21.56
N SER A 165 4.13 7.97 -20.44
CA SER A 165 4.13 8.99 -19.38
C SER A 165 4.66 10.37 -19.79
N LYS A 166 5.64 10.42 -20.71
CA LYS A 166 6.33 11.67 -21.09
C LYS A 166 5.37 12.76 -21.56
N SER A 167 4.30 12.42 -22.30
CA SER A 167 3.32 13.41 -22.77
C SER A 167 2.14 13.57 -21.81
N GLN A 168 1.89 12.58 -20.94
CA GLN A 168 0.71 12.57 -20.09
C GLN A 168 0.89 13.48 -18.89
N TYR A 169 2.09 13.59 -18.29
CA TYR A 169 2.31 14.38 -17.07
C TYR A 169 2.80 15.81 -17.28
N ASP A 170 3.42 16.12 -18.42
CA ASP A 170 3.85 17.48 -18.79
C ASP A 170 2.68 18.47 -18.88
N TYR A 171 1.46 17.99 -19.12
CA TYR A 171 0.25 18.81 -19.27
C TYR A 171 -0.44 19.18 -17.94
N TRP A 172 -0.10 18.51 -16.84
CA TRP A 172 -0.81 18.62 -15.54
C TRP A 172 -0.01 19.31 -14.44
N CYS A 173 1.09 19.98 -14.81
CA CYS A 173 1.79 20.89 -13.92
C CYS A 173 1.34 22.33 -14.26
N PRO A 174 0.18 22.80 -13.75
CA PRO A 174 -0.22 24.19 -13.96
C PRO A 174 0.75 25.15 -13.26
N PRO A 175 0.75 26.43 -13.64
CA PRO A 175 1.66 27.43 -13.10
C PRO A 175 1.27 27.77 -11.66
N ILE A 176 1.71 26.95 -10.71
CA ILE A 176 1.86 27.34 -9.29
C ILE A 176 2.77 28.60 -9.19
N GLU A 177 3.55 28.85 -10.25
CA GLU A 177 4.36 30.03 -10.52
C GLU A 177 3.69 31.36 -10.09
N ASP A 178 2.52 31.72 -10.62
CA ASP A 178 2.06 33.12 -10.53
C ASP A 178 1.59 33.55 -9.14
N SER A 179 1.10 32.59 -8.35
CA SER A 179 0.55 32.88 -7.01
C SER A 179 1.64 32.76 -5.95
N TYR A 180 2.51 31.77 -6.08
CA TYR A 180 3.59 31.53 -5.12
C TYR A 180 4.81 32.40 -5.38
N GLU A 181 5.21 32.63 -6.65
CA GLU A 181 6.33 33.53 -6.94
C GLU A 181 5.97 34.97 -6.58
N ARG A 182 4.72 35.38 -6.80
CA ARG A 182 4.23 36.67 -6.29
C ARG A 182 4.33 36.78 -4.78
N TRP A 183 3.89 35.75 -4.04
CA TRP A 183 4.05 35.72 -2.59
C TRP A 183 5.53 35.69 -2.16
N ARG A 184 6.35 34.84 -2.78
CA ARG A 184 7.80 34.73 -2.51
C ARG A 184 8.48 36.08 -2.74
N ASP A 185 8.27 36.72 -3.90
CA ASP A 185 8.90 37.98 -4.26
C ASP A 185 8.44 39.14 -3.35
N GLU A 186 7.21 39.07 -2.82
CA GLU A 186 6.71 40.01 -1.82
C GLU A 186 7.34 39.79 -0.42
N THR A 187 7.59 38.53 -0.04
CA THR A 187 7.98 38.16 1.33
C THR A 187 9.50 37.99 1.51
N PHE A 188 10.24 37.69 0.44
CA PHE A 188 11.70 37.43 0.46
C PHE A 188 12.55 38.71 0.44
N LYS A 189 11.94 39.89 0.57
CA LYS A 189 12.64 41.19 0.56
C LYS A 189 13.63 41.36 1.71
N ASP A 190 13.48 40.59 2.80
CA ASP A 190 14.29 40.73 4.02
C ASP A 190 15.42 39.68 4.19
N GLY A 191 15.70 38.87 3.17
CA GLY A 191 16.88 37.98 3.16
C GLY A 191 16.84 36.78 4.11
N ASN A 192 15.75 36.58 4.85
CA ASN A 192 15.47 35.38 5.63
C ASN A 192 14.39 34.55 4.91
N ASP A 193 14.51 33.22 4.95
CA ASP A 193 13.44 32.32 4.49
C ASP A 193 12.18 32.60 5.33
N PRO A 194 11.06 33.06 4.75
CA PRO A 194 9.85 33.30 5.51
C PRO A 194 9.30 31.96 6.04
N PRO A 195 8.81 31.89 7.28
CA PRO A 195 8.05 30.73 7.72
C PRO A 195 6.84 30.57 6.79
N VAL A 196 6.65 29.35 6.28
CA VAL A 196 5.49 29.01 5.46
C VAL A 196 4.23 29.44 6.23
N PRO A 197 3.39 30.34 5.69
CA PRO A 197 2.19 30.79 6.38
C PRO A 197 1.29 29.59 6.69
N GLU A 198 0.82 29.51 7.92
CA GLU A 198 -0.13 28.48 8.36
C GLU A 198 -1.41 28.50 7.49
N GLU A 199 -1.74 29.66 6.91
CA GLU A 199 -2.82 29.88 5.93
C GLU A 199 -2.59 29.26 4.53
N ILE A 200 -1.35 28.96 4.12
CA ILE A 200 -1.06 28.25 2.86
C ILE A 200 -1.31 26.72 3.00
N THR A 201 -1.65 26.23 4.19
CA THR A 201 -2.05 24.83 4.47
C THR A 201 -3.52 24.51 4.14
N ASP A 202 -4.10 25.21 3.16
CA ASP A 202 -5.39 24.81 2.59
C ASP A 202 -5.27 23.40 2.00
N TYR A 203 -6.29 22.58 2.22
CA TYR A 203 -6.34 21.23 1.70
C TYR A 203 -6.24 21.23 0.16
N HIS A 204 -6.73 22.28 -0.50
CA HIS A 204 -6.55 22.52 -1.93
C HIS A 204 -5.08 22.45 -2.35
N ASN A 205 -4.20 23.17 -1.65
CA ASN A 205 -2.76 23.20 -1.95
C ASN A 205 -2.11 21.85 -1.68
N THR A 206 -2.52 21.16 -0.61
CA THR A 206 -2.03 19.81 -0.29
C THR A 206 -2.35 18.82 -1.43
N VAL A 207 -3.57 18.90 -1.97
CA VAL A 207 -4.02 18.04 -3.08
C VAL A 207 -3.30 18.39 -4.37
N TRP A 208 -3.13 19.69 -4.65
CA TRP A 208 -2.34 20.17 -5.79
C TRP A 208 -0.90 19.68 -5.74
N LEU A 209 -0.22 19.81 -4.60
CA LEU A 209 1.14 19.31 -4.40
C LEU A 209 1.19 17.78 -4.52
N GLY A 210 0.18 17.06 -4.02
CA GLY A 210 0.07 15.61 -4.16
C GLY A 210 -0.12 15.17 -5.62
N LEU A 211 -0.79 15.97 -6.44
CA LEU A 211 -0.90 15.73 -7.89
C LEU A 211 0.42 16.00 -8.61
N GLY A 212 1.08 17.12 -8.29
CA GLY A 212 2.37 17.49 -8.86
C GLY A 212 3.49 16.53 -8.47
N SER A 213 3.47 15.99 -7.25
CA SER A 213 4.47 15.04 -6.78
C SER A 213 4.47 13.76 -7.62
N VAL A 214 3.32 13.28 -8.09
CA VAL A 214 3.25 12.10 -8.96
C VAL A 214 4.06 12.31 -10.24
N ALA A 215 4.03 13.49 -10.84
CA ALA A 215 4.82 13.81 -12.03
C ALA A 215 6.34 13.81 -11.76
N ALA A 216 6.76 14.14 -10.53
CA ALA A 216 8.16 14.08 -10.09
C ALA A 216 8.62 12.68 -9.67
N ILE A 217 7.74 11.92 -9.00
CA ILE A 217 7.99 10.55 -8.53
C ILE A 217 8.08 9.58 -9.71
N PHE A 218 7.25 9.78 -10.73
CA PHE A 218 7.09 8.82 -11.80
C PHE A 218 8.37 8.56 -12.63
N PRO A 219 9.18 9.58 -13.00
CA PRO A 219 10.48 9.36 -13.60
C PRO A 219 11.44 8.54 -12.71
N VAL A 220 11.39 8.71 -11.38
CA VAL A 220 12.22 7.96 -10.42
C VAL A 220 11.80 6.51 -10.31
N LEU A 221 10.50 6.24 -10.42
CA LEU A 221 9.97 4.88 -10.48
C LEU A 221 10.46 4.12 -11.72
N VAL A 222 10.67 4.83 -12.83
CA VAL A 222 10.74 4.24 -14.16
C VAL A 222 12.14 4.25 -14.78
N TYR A 223 12.96 5.25 -14.46
CA TYR A 223 14.29 5.44 -15.03
C TYR A 223 15.37 5.26 -13.95
N ARG A 224 16.46 4.58 -14.32
CA ARG A 224 17.68 4.48 -13.48
C ARG A 224 18.23 5.88 -13.23
N GLU A 225 18.75 6.12 -12.02
CA GLU A 225 19.19 7.41 -11.47
C GLU A 225 19.78 8.41 -12.48
N SER A 226 20.67 7.98 -13.38
CA SER A 226 21.36 8.88 -14.31
C SER A 226 20.45 9.54 -15.37
N ASP A 227 19.37 8.87 -15.78
CA ASP A 227 18.47 9.36 -16.84
C ASP A 227 17.25 10.10 -16.29
N ALA A 228 16.84 9.81 -15.05
CA ALA A 228 15.74 10.49 -14.37
C ALA A 228 16.08 11.98 -14.17
N PHE A 229 17.27 12.30 -13.66
CA PHE A 229 17.71 13.68 -13.41
C PHE A 229 17.74 14.57 -14.66
N ARG A 230 18.04 14.01 -15.84
CA ARG A 230 18.18 14.78 -17.07
C ARG A 230 16.83 15.15 -17.70
N ARG A 231 15.75 14.45 -17.33
CA ARG A 231 14.41 14.56 -17.96
C ARG A 231 13.36 15.25 -17.10
N ILE A 232 13.71 15.64 -15.88
CA ILE A 232 12.81 16.39 -14.98
C ILE A 232 12.76 17.86 -15.43
N PRO A 233 11.60 18.52 -15.37
CA PRO A 233 11.46 19.92 -15.75
C PRO A 233 12.42 20.83 -14.98
N LYS A 234 13.01 21.83 -15.67
CA LYS A 234 14.05 22.75 -15.16
C LYS A 234 13.62 23.57 -13.91
N LYS A 235 12.37 23.51 -13.46
CA LYS A 235 11.81 24.28 -12.33
C LYS A 235 12.03 23.57 -10.99
N ARG A 236 13.30 23.37 -10.65
CA ARG A 236 13.81 22.62 -9.47
C ARG A 236 13.40 23.24 -8.12
N SER A 237 13.15 24.55 -8.08
CA SER A 237 12.74 25.30 -6.87
C SER A 237 11.30 25.03 -6.42
N GLN A 238 10.43 24.53 -7.32
CA GLN A 238 9.03 24.23 -7.00
C GLN A 238 8.88 23.01 -6.07
N PHE A 239 9.78 22.03 -6.19
CA PHE A 239 9.74 20.80 -5.39
C PHE A 239 10.48 20.93 -4.04
N ARG A 240 11.30 21.97 -3.86
CA ARG A 240 12.02 22.24 -2.60
C ARG A 240 11.09 22.35 -1.39
N GLN A 241 9.86 22.77 -1.59
CA GLN A 241 8.88 22.91 -0.52
C GLN A 241 8.02 21.67 -0.29
N VAL A 242 7.89 20.76 -1.27
CA VAL A 242 7.18 19.48 -1.09
C VAL A 242 7.78 18.68 0.08
N TYR A 243 9.08 18.88 0.34
CA TYR A 243 9.83 18.32 1.45
C TYR A 243 9.40 18.79 2.84
N GLN A 244 8.86 20.01 2.92
CA GLN A 244 8.48 20.68 4.16
C GLN A 244 7.00 20.43 4.52
N TYR A 245 6.25 19.73 3.67
CA TYR A 245 4.80 19.54 3.75
C TYR A 245 4.37 18.11 4.14
N PRO A 246 3.17 17.95 4.72
CA PRO A 246 2.79 16.81 5.58
C PRO A 246 2.67 15.47 4.85
N LEU A 247 2.79 14.36 5.62
CA LEU A 247 2.50 12.96 5.24
C LEU A 247 1.30 12.84 4.28
N LYS A 248 0.29 13.70 4.43
CA LYS A 248 -0.87 13.81 3.54
C LYS A 248 -0.54 13.98 2.05
N VAL A 249 0.48 14.76 1.69
CA VAL A 249 0.90 14.95 0.29
C VAL A 249 1.39 13.63 -0.30
N LEU A 250 2.21 12.89 0.44
CA LEU A 250 2.70 11.56 0.06
C LEU A 250 1.54 10.56 0.00
N GLU A 251 0.62 10.60 0.96
CA GLU A 251 -0.57 9.74 0.94
C GLU A 251 -1.39 9.92 -0.34
N ILE A 252 -1.63 11.18 -0.74
CA ILE A 252 -2.39 11.54 -1.95
C ILE A 252 -1.62 11.07 -3.20
N GLY A 253 -0.32 11.36 -3.28
CA GLY A 253 0.52 10.93 -4.41
C GLY A 253 0.53 9.41 -4.60
N LEU A 254 0.75 8.65 -3.51
CA LEU A 254 0.68 7.19 -3.53
C LEU A 254 -0.72 6.68 -3.85
N GLY A 255 -1.77 7.35 -3.35
CA GLY A 255 -3.16 6.99 -3.64
C GLY A 255 -3.47 7.09 -5.13
N ILE A 256 -2.91 8.10 -5.79
CA ILE A 256 -3.05 8.31 -7.24
C ILE A 256 -2.32 7.19 -8.01
N ILE A 257 -1.09 6.86 -7.62
CA ILE A 257 -0.32 5.77 -8.23
C ILE A 257 -1.05 4.43 -8.05
N TYR A 258 -1.62 4.20 -6.86
CA TYR A 258 -2.44 3.02 -6.59
C TYR A 258 -3.66 2.94 -7.52
N ASP A 259 -4.40 4.05 -7.66
CA ASP A 259 -5.57 4.09 -8.53
C ASP A 259 -5.19 3.83 -10.01
N ASP A 260 -4.00 4.28 -10.44
CA ASP A 260 -3.48 4.05 -11.79
C ASP A 260 -3.12 2.59 -12.07
N LEU A 261 -2.67 1.85 -11.06
CA LEU A 261 -2.14 0.49 -11.23
C LEU A 261 -3.15 -0.61 -10.91
N TYR A 262 -4.04 -0.40 -9.94
CA TYR A 262 -4.88 -1.47 -9.39
C TYR A 262 -6.38 -1.29 -9.67
N THR A 263 -6.82 -0.16 -10.25
CA THR A 263 -8.24 0.17 -10.47
C THR A 263 -8.53 0.44 -11.95
N LYS A 264 -9.81 0.63 -12.30
CA LYS A 264 -10.20 1.02 -13.68
C LYS A 264 -9.99 2.50 -14.01
N ALA A 265 -9.55 3.31 -13.04
CA ALA A 265 -9.32 4.75 -13.21
C ALA A 265 -8.51 5.15 -14.48
N PRO A 266 -7.44 4.46 -14.91
CA PRO A 266 -6.69 4.87 -16.10
C PRO A 266 -7.49 4.75 -17.40
N ALA A 267 -8.36 3.75 -17.53
CA ALA A 267 -9.23 3.60 -18.69
C ALA A 267 -10.37 4.64 -18.67
N LEU A 268 -10.99 4.80 -17.50
CA LEU A 268 -12.19 5.62 -17.32
C LEU A 268 -11.93 7.14 -17.37
N ARG A 269 -10.72 7.61 -17.04
CA ARG A 269 -10.37 9.04 -17.12
C ARG A 269 -10.11 9.56 -18.53
N ARG A 270 -9.89 8.69 -19.52
CA ARG A 270 -9.70 9.12 -20.92
C ARG A 270 -11.04 9.50 -21.53
N ARG A 271 -11.06 10.45 -22.48
CA ARG A 271 -12.28 10.87 -23.19
C ARG A 271 -13.07 9.68 -23.75
N ASN A 272 -12.38 8.72 -24.38
CA ASN A 272 -13.01 7.51 -24.91
C ASN A 272 -13.62 6.63 -23.81
N GLY A 273 -12.98 6.53 -22.64
CA GLY A 273 -13.51 5.80 -21.49
C GLY A 273 -14.79 6.44 -20.93
N ILE A 274 -14.82 7.77 -20.82
CA ILE A 274 -16.03 8.50 -20.39
C ILE A 274 -17.18 8.26 -21.37
N ILE A 275 -16.92 8.34 -22.68
CA ILE A 275 -17.92 8.09 -23.73
C ILE A 275 -18.46 6.65 -23.63
N LEU A 276 -17.56 5.65 -23.52
CA LEU A 276 -17.95 4.25 -23.37
C LEU A 276 -18.79 4.01 -22.10
N ARG A 277 -18.45 4.68 -20.99
CA ARG A 277 -19.21 4.58 -19.75
C ARG A 277 -20.61 5.20 -19.85
N CYS A 278 -20.75 6.34 -20.52
CA CYS A 278 -22.05 6.95 -20.81
C CYS A 278 -22.90 6.03 -21.70
N ILE A 279 -22.31 5.45 -22.75
CA ILE A 279 -23.00 4.48 -23.62
C ILE A 279 -23.45 3.27 -22.80
N SER A 280 -22.56 2.70 -21.98
CA SER A 280 -22.87 1.58 -21.09
C SER A 280 -24.05 1.90 -20.16
N HIS A 281 -24.06 3.07 -19.54
CA HIS A 281 -25.12 3.45 -18.61
C HIS A 281 -26.48 3.64 -19.33
N ILE A 282 -26.47 4.32 -20.48
CA ILE A 282 -27.68 4.49 -21.30
C ILE A 282 -28.21 3.14 -21.77
N CYS A 283 -27.33 2.24 -22.25
CA CYS A 283 -27.71 0.89 -22.66
C CYS A 283 -28.31 0.08 -21.49
N ALA A 284 -27.73 0.16 -20.28
CA ALA A 284 -28.26 -0.52 -19.10
C ALA A 284 -29.65 0.01 -18.69
N LEU A 285 -29.86 1.33 -18.74
CA LEU A 285 -31.16 1.95 -18.47
C LEU A 285 -32.22 1.55 -19.52
N VAL A 286 -31.87 1.58 -20.80
CA VAL A 286 -32.77 1.15 -21.87
C VAL A 286 -33.11 -0.33 -21.71
N ALA A 287 -32.12 -1.19 -21.44
CA ALA A 287 -32.34 -2.61 -21.19
C ALA A 287 -33.31 -2.85 -20.02
N PHE A 288 -33.17 -2.09 -18.93
CA PHE A 288 -34.03 -2.17 -17.76
C PHE A 288 -35.47 -1.78 -18.08
N VAL A 289 -35.68 -0.66 -18.77
CA VAL A 289 -37.02 -0.19 -19.16
C VAL A 289 -37.69 -1.17 -20.13
N VAL A 290 -36.94 -1.67 -21.12
CA VAL A 290 -37.48 -2.66 -22.07
C VAL A 290 -37.85 -3.97 -21.35
N PHE A 291 -37.03 -4.43 -20.39
CA PHE A 291 -37.34 -5.61 -19.59
C PHE A 291 -38.58 -5.41 -18.71
N PHE A 292 -38.72 -4.23 -18.11
CA PHE A 292 -39.90 -3.87 -17.32
C PHE A 292 -41.18 -3.92 -18.15
N LEU A 293 -41.16 -3.34 -19.36
CA LEU A 293 -42.30 -3.38 -20.29
C LEU A 293 -42.62 -4.82 -20.74
N ALA A 294 -41.59 -5.65 -20.95
CA ALA A 294 -41.77 -7.05 -21.31
C ALA A 294 -42.46 -7.87 -20.21
N CYS A 295 -42.22 -7.52 -18.93
CA CYS A 295 -42.90 -8.15 -17.79
C CYS A 295 -44.36 -7.73 -17.66
N ASP A 296 -44.66 -6.44 -17.89
CA ASP A 296 -46.01 -5.87 -17.78
C ASP A 296 -46.99 -6.44 -18.83
N ARG A 297 -46.48 -6.78 -20.02
CA ARG A 297 -47.27 -7.35 -21.13
C ARG A 297 -47.65 -8.83 -20.95
N GLY A 298 -47.48 -9.41 -19.75
CA GLY A 298 -48.01 -10.73 -19.40
C GLY A 298 -47.12 -11.91 -19.80
N GLY A 299 -45.80 -11.81 -19.65
CA GLY A 299 -44.88 -12.94 -19.87
C GLY A 299 -45.09 -14.10 -18.89
N SER A 300 -45.09 -15.34 -19.39
CA SER A 300 -45.23 -16.58 -18.59
C SER A 300 -43.90 -17.01 -17.96
N TYR A 301 -43.24 -16.12 -17.21
CA TYR A 301 -41.96 -16.42 -16.53
C TYR A 301 -42.17 -16.65 -15.03
N ASP A 302 -41.29 -17.43 -14.42
CA ASP A 302 -41.35 -17.65 -12.97
C ASP A 302 -41.07 -16.35 -12.20
N LYS A 303 -41.83 -16.13 -11.12
CA LYS A 303 -41.73 -14.92 -10.30
C LYS A 303 -40.35 -14.75 -9.68
N VAL A 304 -39.68 -15.86 -9.37
CA VAL A 304 -38.35 -15.82 -8.75
C VAL A 304 -37.29 -15.42 -9.76
N ASP A 305 -37.33 -15.95 -10.98
CA ASP A 305 -36.39 -15.56 -12.04
C ASP A 305 -36.55 -14.08 -12.43
N ILE A 306 -37.78 -13.56 -12.41
CA ILE A 306 -38.07 -12.14 -12.57
C ILE A 306 -37.44 -11.32 -11.42
N ALA A 307 -37.63 -11.73 -10.17
CA ALA A 307 -37.06 -11.04 -9.01
C ALA A 307 -35.51 -11.03 -9.01
N ILE A 308 -34.88 -12.13 -9.43
CA ILE A 308 -33.43 -12.21 -9.59
C ILE A 308 -32.98 -11.22 -10.66
N THR A 309 -33.66 -11.18 -11.80
CA THR A 309 -33.31 -10.32 -12.92
C THR A 309 -33.44 -8.82 -12.56
N TYR A 310 -34.50 -8.44 -11.83
CA TYR A 310 -34.62 -7.10 -11.26
C TYR A 310 -33.46 -6.78 -10.32
N THR A 311 -33.08 -7.73 -9.45
CA THR A 311 -31.94 -7.57 -8.54
C THR A 311 -30.65 -7.30 -9.31
N LEU A 312 -30.39 -8.04 -10.39
CA LEU A 312 -29.21 -7.86 -11.23
C LEU A 312 -29.21 -6.47 -11.91
N PHE A 313 -30.34 -6.02 -12.47
CA PHE A 313 -30.43 -4.71 -13.09
C PHE A 313 -30.22 -3.57 -12.10
N ILE A 314 -30.94 -3.59 -10.98
CA ILE A 314 -30.81 -2.57 -9.93
C ILE A 314 -29.36 -2.55 -9.43
N GLY A 315 -28.77 -3.73 -9.21
CA GLY A 315 -27.38 -3.88 -8.82
C GLY A 315 -26.39 -3.28 -9.82
N VAL A 316 -26.51 -3.60 -11.10
CA VAL A 316 -25.64 -3.09 -12.17
C VAL A 316 -25.73 -1.57 -12.28
N LEU A 317 -26.94 -1.01 -12.27
CA LEU A 317 -27.18 0.43 -12.31
C LEU A 317 -26.64 1.13 -11.06
N PHE A 318 -26.87 0.55 -9.88
CA PHE A 318 -26.36 1.08 -8.62
C PHE A 318 -24.83 1.12 -8.59
N LEU A 319 -24.16 0.02 -8.95
CA LEU A 319 -22.71 -0.03 -9.05
C LEU A 319 -22.16 0.94 -10.11
N ASP A 320 -22.88 1.15 -11.22
CA ASP A 320 -22.51 2.15 -12.22
C ASP A 320 -22.55 3.57 -11.65
N ILE A 321 -23.62 3.92 -10.93
CA ILE A 321 -23.77 5.22 -10.27
C ILE A 321 -22.65 5.40 -9.24
N CYS A 322 -22.37 4.40 -8.41
CA CYS A 322 -21.27 4.47 -7.45
C CYS A 322 -19.89 4.62 -8.14
N GLY A 323 -19.67 3.94 -9.27
CA GLY A 323 -18.46 4.10 -10.08
C GLY A 323 -18.31 5.51 -10.66
N PHE A 324 -19.40 6.08 -11.17
CA PHE A 324 -19.42 7.45 -11.70
C PHE A 324 -19.16 8.50 -10.61
N VAL A 325 -19.78 8.32 -9.42
CA VAL A 325 -19.52 9.15 -8.25
C VAL A 325 -18.05 9.05 -7.82
N SER A 326 -17.47 7.84 -7.83
CA SER A 326 -16.06 7.62 -7.51
C SER A 326 -15.11 8.30 -8.50
N LEU A 327 -15.47 8.34 -9.79
CA LEU A 327 -14.72 9.07 -10.82
C LEU A 327 -14.76 10.59 -10.61
N ILE A 328 -15.92 11.14 -10.23
CA ILE A 328 -16.06 12.58 -9.92
C ILE A 328 -15.33 12.92 -8.62
N ALA A 329 -15.35 12.04 -7.63
CA ALA A 329 -14.68 12.18 -6.34
C ALA A 329 -13.17 11.86 -6.40
N SER A 330 -12.49 12.28 -7.48
CA SER A 330 -11.06 12.06 -7.71
C SER A 330 -10.31 13.38 -7.80
N ALA A 331 -9.12 13.43 -7.18
CA ALA A 331 -8.24 14.59 -7.21
C ALA A 331 -7.93 15.03 -8.65
N ARG A 332 -7.73 14.08 -9.57
CA ARG A 332 -7.43 14.38 -10.98
C ARG A 332 -8.62 14.97 -11.73
N THR A 333 -9.83 14.49 -11.44
CA THR A 333 -11.06 15.00 -12.08
C THR A 333 -11.34 16.43 -11.64
N TRP A 334 -11.18 16.71 -10.34
CA TRP A 334 -11.27 18.07 -9.82
C TRP A 334 -10.22 19.00 -10.46
N ALA A 335 -8.96 18.59 -10.53
CA ALA A 335 -7.89 19.39 -11.14
C ALA A 335 -8.15 19.66 -12.64
N TRP A 336 -8.63 18.66 -13.39
CA TRP A 336 -9.01 18.83 -14.79
C TRP A 336 -10.17 19.82 -14.97
N LEU A 337 -11.22 19.72 -14.14
CA LEU A 337 -12.36 20.64 -14.17
C LEU A 337 -11.95 22.07 -13.81
N LYS A 338 -11.04 22.22 -12.83
CA LYS A 338 -10.55 23.52 -12.41
C LYS A 338 -9.67 24.17 -13.47
N ALA A 339 -8.87 23.40 -14.20
CA ALA A 339 -8.04 23.88 -15.31
C ALA A 339 -8.86 24.24 -16.57
N GLY A 340 -10.05 23.65 -16.74
CA GLY A 340 -10.96 23.92 -17.85
C GLY A 340 -11.98 25.04 -17.61
N ASP A 341 -11.78 25.88 -16.58
CA ASP A 341 -12.69 26.96 -16.16
C ASP A 341 -14.15 26.53 -15.88
N HIS A 342 -14.37 25.24 -15.59
CA HIS A 342 -15.69 24.70 -15.25
C HIS A 342 -15.97 24.78 -13.75
N ASP A 343 -16.09 26.00 -13.22
CA ASP A 343 -16.13 26.26 -11.78
C ASP A 343 -17.25 25.54 -11.01
N MET A 344 -18.46 25.41 -11.58
CA MET A 344 -19.58 24.73 -10.90
C MET A 344 -19.30 23.23 -10.72
N LEU A 345 -18.81 22.57 -11.77
CA LEU A 345 -18.46 21.15 -11.73
C LEU A 345 -17.23 20.92 -10.86
N ALA A 346 -16.26 21.83 -10.88
CA ALA A 346 -15.09 21.78 -10.01
C ALA A 346 -15.49 21.86 -8.52
N ARG A 347 -16.44 22.74 -8.15
CA ARG A 347 -16.97 22.82 -6.77
C ARG A 347 -17.69 21.53 -6.36
N PHE A 348 -18.50 20.97 -7.24
CA PHE A 348 -19.20 19.70 -6.97
C PHE A 348 -18.20 18.54 -6.79
N SER A 349 -17.23 18.42 -7.70
CA SER A 349 -16.15 17.43 -7.60
C SER A 349 -15.33 17.62 -6.33
N TRP A 350 -14.99 18.86 -5.96
CA TRP A 350 -14.31 19.18 -4.70
C TRP A 350 -15.11 18.74 -3.47
N SER A 351 -16.42 18.99 -3.45
CA SER A 351 -17.28 18.59 -2.33
C SER A 351 -17.31 17.07 -2.14
N LEU A 352 -17.41 16.31 -3.23
CA LEU A 352 -17.38 14.85 -3.18
C LEU A 352 -15.98 14.31 -2.82
N PHE A 353 -14.94 14.91 -3.38
CA PHE A 353 -13.55 14.51 -3.12
C PHE A 353 -13.11 14.83 -1.68
N SER A 354 -13.50 15.98 -1.12
CA SER A 354 -13.15 16.35 0.26
C SER A 354 -14.03 15.71 1.33
N SER A 355 -15.11 15.02 0.93
CA SER A 355 -16.03 14.33 1.83
C SER A 355 -15.36 13.18 2.59
N ASP A 356 -15.69 13.06 3.89
CA ASP A 356 -15.25 11.95 4.74
C ASP A 356 -15.81 10.58 4.29
N ILE A 357 -16.94 10.57 3.59
CA ILE A 357 -17.64 9.33 3.22
C ILE A 357 -16.99 8.72 1.97
N ILE A 358 -16.95 9.48 0.88
CA ILE A 358 -16.62 8.98 -0.46
C ILE A 358 -15.14 9.23 -0.80
N GLY A 359 -14.67 10.44 -0.55
CA GLY A 359 -13.40 10.92 -1.08
C GLY A 359 -12.21 10.81 -0.11
N TRP A 360 -11.23 11.67 -0.36
CA TRP A 360 -10.00 11.80 0.39
C TRP A 360 -10.12 13.06 1.24
N SER A 361 -10.62 12.92 2.47
CA SER A 361 -10.69 14.04 3.39
C SER A 361 -9.33 14.34 4.01
N LYS A 362 -9.12 15.61 4.44
CA LYS A 362 -7.94 16.03 5.22
C LYS A 362 -7.73 15.16 6.47
N LYS A 363 -8.82 14.76 7.13
CA LYS A 363 -8.79 14.00 8.40
C LYS A 363 -8.69 12.48 8.21
N LYS A 364 -9.08 11.97 7.05
CA LYS A 364 -9.18 10.52 6.79
C LYS A 364 -7.85 9.98 6.28
N PRO A 365 -7.18 9.04 6.97
CA PRO A 365 -5.96 8.43 6.46
C PRO A 365 -6.27 7.61 5.20
N LEU A 366 -5.42 7.74 4.17
CA LEU A 366 -5.60 6.98 2.92
C LEU A 366 -5.00 5.58 3.00
N TRP A 367 -4.09 5.41 3.95
CA TRP A 367 -3.32 4.20 4.23
C TRP A 367 -3.58 3.75 5.67
N SER A 368 -3.13 2.57 6.05
CA SER A 368 -3.35 2.05 7.42
C SER A 368 -2.72 2.92 8.51
N ASN A 369 -1.76 3.79 8.15
CA ASN A 369 -0.94 4.57 9.08
C ASN A 369 -0.35 3.69 10.21
N ALA A 370 -0.02 2.44 9.87
CA ALA A 370 0.43 1.45 10.83
C ALA A 370 1.62 0.68 10.25
N MET A 371 2.69 0.57 11.02
CA MET A 371 3.89 -0.20 10.69
C MET A 371 3.95 -1.46 11.54
N GLY A 372 4.38 -2.57 10.95
CA GLY A 372 4.57 -3.81 11.69
C GLY A 372 5.74 -3.72 12.68
N GLN A 373 5.66 -4.51 13.74
CA GLN A 373 6.69 -4.65 14.75
C GLN A 373 7.02 -6.13 14.94
N TYR A 374 8.31 -6.43 15.06
CA TYR A 374 8.78 -7.78 15.36
C TYR A 374 9.93 -7.74 16.37
N ASN A 375 9.80 -8.49 17.46
CA ASN A 375 10.84 -8.65 18.46
C ASN A 375 11.49 -10.04 18.30
N LEU A 376 12.71 -10.07 17.76
CA LEU A 376 13.48 -11.31 17.61
C LEU A 376 14.09 -11.73 18.95
N TYR A 377 14.62 -10.77 19.73
CA TYR A 377 15.38 -11.03 20.96
C TYR A 377 14.56 -11.80 22.01
N GLY A 378 13.29 -11.42 22.20
CA GLY A 378 12.39 -12.13 23.12
C GLY A 378 12.19 -13.61 22.76
N TRP A 379 12.19 -13.97 21.47
CA TRP A 379 12.09 -15.36 21.04
C TRP A 379 13.38 -16.14 21.26
N TRP A 380 14.53 -15.51 21.03
CA TRP A 380 15.84 -16.13 21.17
C TRP A 380 16.17 -16.47 22.63
N VAL A 381 15.96 -15.53 23.55
CA VAL A 381 16.18 -15.72 25.01
C VAL A 381 15.16 -16.67 25.64
N SER A 382 13.95 -16.81 25.07
CA SER A 382 12.89 -17.69 25.60
C SER A 382 13.16 -19.20 25.44
N THR A 383 14.34 -19.60 24.95
CA THR A 383 14.68 -21.02 24.76
C THR A 383 15.19 -21.74 26.00
N ASP A 384 15.40 -21.02 27.12
CA ASP A 384 15.79 -21.62 28.40
C ASP A 384 14.67 -21.49 29.46
N GLU A 385 14.13 -22.64 29.93
CA GLU A 385 12.97 -22.67 30.84
C GLU A 385 13.34 -22.38 32.31
N GLN A 386 14.63 -22.35 32.68
CA GLN A 386 15.03 -22.41 34.08
C GLN A 386 15.35 -21.06 34.77
N HIS A 387 15.58 -19.97 34.03
CA HIS A 387 15.96 -18.68 34.64
C HIS A 387 15.17 -17.50 34.05
N LYS A 388 13.98 -17.21 34.61
CA LYS A 388 13.16 -16.05 34.25
C LYS A 388 13.16 -14.97 35.34
N PRO A 389 13.49 -13.70 35.04
CA PRO A 389 13.00 -12.56 35.82
C PRO A 389 11.50 -12.31 35.52
N ARG A 390 10.69 -12.16 36.58
CA ARG A 390 9.22 -12.09 36.54
C ARG A 390 8.63 -10.87 35.80
N THR A 391 9.42 -9.87 35.46
CA THR A 391 8.96 -8.61 34.86
C THR A 391 8.85 -8.64 33.33
N LEU A 392 9.51 -9.58 32.64
CA LEU A 392 9.42 -9.76 31.18
C LEU A 392 8.11 -10.42 30.71
N ILE A 393 7.23 -10.80 31.65
CA ILE A 393 6.02 -11.59 31.42
C ILE A 393 4.84 -10.72 30.94
N MET A 394 4.87 -9.39 31.17
CA MET A 394 3.67 -8.56 30.99
C MET A 394 3.38 -8.09 29.55
N SER A 395 4.34 -8.13 28.62
CA SER A 395 4.12 -7.63 27.24
C SER A 395 3.69 -8.69 26.22
N SER A 396 3.59 -9.99 26.56
CA SER A 396 3.34 -11.06 25.56
C SER A 396 2.28 -12.11 25.89
N HIS A 397 1.41 -11.91 26.90
CA HIS A 397 0.42 -12.92 27.31
C HIS A 397 -0.53 -13.37 26.18
N ARG A 398 -0.84 -12.50 25.20
CA ARG A 398 -1.70 -12.86 24.05
C ARG A 398 -0.94 -13.60 22.94
N GLN A 399 0.36 -13.34 22.81
CA GLN A 399 1.26 -13.93 21.83
C GLN A 399 1.72 -15.35 22.25
N GLN A 400 1.95 -15.55 23.56
CA GLN A 400 2.27 -16.87 24.12
C GLN A 400 1.11 -17.87 23.90
N CYS A 401 -0.15 -17.48 24.15
CA CYS A 401 -1.29 -18.37 23.99
C CYS A 401 -1.54 -18.81 22.54
N THR A 402 -1.36 -17.91 21.56
CA THR A 402 -1.52 -18.21 20.14
C THR A 402 -0.40 -19.11 19.61
N MET A 403 0.83 -18.89 20.07
CA MET A 403 1.97 -19.76 19.76
C MET A 403 1.86 -21.14 20.41
N ILE A 404 1.34 -21.25 21.64
CA ILE A 404 1.10 -22.55 22.29
C ILE A 404 0.09 -23.40 21.49
N VAL A 405 -0.99 -22.79 20.98
CA VAL A 405 -1.99 -23.48 20.15
C VAL A 405 -1.39 -23.94 18.82
N VAL A 406 -0.60 -23.09 18.17
CA VAL A 406 0.09 -23.41 16.90
C VAL A 406 1.16 -24.48 17.09
N TRP A 407 1.88 -24.44 18.22
CA TRP A 407 2.87 -25.44 18.59
C TRP A 407 2.24 -26.80 18.88
N LYS A 408 1.09 -26.83 19.57
CA LYS A 408 0.28 -28.05 19.76
C LYS A 408 -0.30 -28.60 18.45
N LEU A 409 -0.77 -27.75 17.56
CA LEU A 409 -1.27 -28.17 16.23
C LEU A 409 -0.15 -28.67 15.31
N ALA A 410 1.03 -28.01 15.33
CA ALA A 410 2.18 -28.40 14.52
C ALA A 410 2.81 -29.71 15.00
N THR A 411 2.83 -29.96 16.31
CA THR A 411 3.26 -31.24 16.89
C THR A 411 2.28 -32.36 16.58
N LEU A 412 0.96 -32.09 16.56
CA LEU A 412 -0.06 -33.06 16.12
C LEU A 412 0.04 -33.41 14.63
N LEU A 413 0.52 -32.49 13.79
CA LEU A 413 0.66 -32.68 12.34
C LEU A 413 2.07 -33.14 11.89
N GLY A 414 2.98 -33.43 12.83
CA GLY A 414 4.34 -33.90 12.50
C GLY A 414 5.22 -32.85 11.80
N VAL A 415 4.93 -31.56 11.98
CA VAL A 415 5.62 -30.46 11.30
C VAL A 415 6.92 -30.12 12.05
N GLY A 416 8.07 -30.30 11.40
CA GLY A 416 9.39 -30.08 12.02
C GLY A 416 9.64 -28.63 12.47
N LYS A 417 10.53 -28.44 13.47
CA LYS A 417 10.87 -27.14 14.10
C LYS A 417 11.15 -26.01 13.10
N LYS A 418 11.79 -26.32 11.96
CA LYS A 418 12.11 -25.35 10.88
C LYS A 418 10.86 -24.71 10.25
N LYS A 419 9.77 -25.48 10.09
CA LYS A 419 8.47 -24.95 9.59
C LYS A 419 7.70 -24.19 10.66
N ILE A 420 7.83 -24.56 11.94
CA ILE A 420 7.21 -23.86 13.07
C ILE A 420 7.80 -22.46 13.24
N PHE A 421 9.13 -22.31 13.13
CA PHE A 421 9.80 -21.01 13.09
C PHE A 421 9.31 -20.16 11.91
N SER A 422 9.10 -20.76 10.73
CA SER A 422 8.52 -20.04 9.60
C SER A 422 7.07 -19.58 9.83
N MET A 423 6.30 -20.29 10.67
CA MET A 423 4.91 -19.93 10.99
C MET A 423 4.82 -18.90 12.13
N SER A 424 5.73 -18.93 13.10
CA SER A 424 5.79 -17.91 14.17
C SER A 424 6.06 -16.51 13.63
N LYS A 425 6.80 -16.41 12.51
CA LYS A 425 7.00 -15.17 11.71
C LYS A 425 5.70 -14.48 11.30
N LEU A 426 4.58 -15.21 11.19
CA LEU A 426 3.31 -14.68 10.69
C LEU A 426 2.33 -14.27 11.79
N LEU A 427 2.47 -14.80 13.00
CA LEU A 427 1.45 -14.77 14.06
C LEU A 427 1.68 -13.69 15.14
N GLY A 428 2.88 -13.13 15.25
CA GLY A 428 3.25 -12.10 16.25
C GLY A 428 3.26 -10.67 15.71
N ARG A 429 2.30 -10.29 14.86
CA ARG A 429 2.29 -8.93 14.27
C ARG A 429 1.56 -7.94 15.16
N GLU A 430 2.30 -7.08 15.83
CA GLU A 430 1.78 -5.83 16.37
C GLU A 430 1.98 -4.71 15.35
N HIS A 431 1.05 -3.76 15.30
CA HIS A 431 1.17 -2.60 14.44
C HIS A 431 1.15 -1.32 15.28
N VAL A 432 2.05 -0.39 14.98
CA VAL A 432 2.22 0.89 15.68
C VAL A 432 2.00 2.04 14.68
N SER A 433 1.51 3.18 15.15
CA SER A 433 1.30 4.37 14.31
C SER A 433 2.60 4.86 13.67
N VAL A 434 2.54 5.22 12.38
CA VAL A 434 3.70 5.65 11.59
C VAL A 434 4.06 7.12 11.86
N ASP A 435 3.10 7.97 12.24
CA ASP A 435 3.27 9.43 12.29
C ASP A 435 4.48 9.90 13.12
N GLY A 436 4.66 9.33 14.33
CA GLY A 436 5.77 9.70 15.22
C GLY A 436 7.13 9.26 14.68
N VAL A 437 7.20 8.03 14.16
CA VAL A 437 8.44 7.45 13.64
C VAL A 437 8.85 8.09 12.32
N LEU A 438 7.89 8.38 11.44
CA LEU A 438 8.18 9.10 10.21
C LEU A 438 8.72 10.51 10.53
N LYS A 439 8.14 11.25 11.47
CA LYS A 439 8.69 12.56 11.89
C LYS A 439 10.13 12.45 12.40
N CYS A 440 10.42 11.41 13.20
CA CYS A 440 11.77 11.13 13.69
C CYS A 440 12.76 10.90 12.53
N VAL A 441 12.41 10.05 11.56
CA VAL A 441 13.23 9.81 10.35
C VAL A 441 13.35 11.08 9.49
N LEU A 442 12.28 11.87 9.36
CA LEU A 442 12.27 13.15 8.65
C LEU A 442 13.21 14.19 9.27
N HIS A 443 13.27 14.25 10.59
CA HIS A 443 14.23 15.10 11.29
C HIS A 443 15.68 14.69 10.98
N GLY A 444 15.94 13.39 10.89
CA GLY A 444 17.24 12.85 10.47
C GLY A 444 17.66 13.27 9.07
N PHE A 445 16.73 13.34 8.10
CA PHE A 445 17.01 13.88 6.77
C PHE A 445 17.48 15.34 6.80
N GLY A 446 16.88 16.18 7.65
CA GLY A 446 17.29 17.57 7.82
C GLY A 446 18.75 17.70 8.23
N ARG A 447 19.23 16.80 9.12
CA ARG A 447 20.63 16.76 9.56
C ARG A 447 21.58 16.27 8.46
N LEU A 448 21.16 15.31 7.64
CA LEU A 448 21.94 14.84 6.47
C LEU A 448 22.08 15.89 5.36
N SER A 449 21.19 16.89 5.32
CA SER A 449 21.26 18.03 4.41
C SER A 449 22.23 19.13 4.87
N GLY A 450 22.70 19.08 6.12
CA GLY A 450 23.69 20.00 6.69
C GLY A 450 25.12 19.71 6.21
N SER A 451 26.11 20.42 6.74
CA SER A 451 27.50 20.15 6.35
C SER A 451 27.94 18.77 6.87
N PRO A 452 28.82 18.02 6.17
CA PRO A 452 29.31 16.71 6.63
C PRO A 452 29.94 16.75 8.03
N LYS A 453 30.39 17.93 8.49
CA LYS A 453 30.99 18.16 9.81
C LYS A 453 29.98 18.27 10.95
N GLU A 454 28.69 18.38 10.65
CA GLU A 454 27.59 18.49 11.64
C GLU A 454 26.93 17.14 11.93
N LEU A 455 27.38 16.06 11.29
CA LEU A 455 26.84 14.73 11.53
C LEU A 455 27.36 14.20 12.88
N PRO A 456 26.49 13.76 13.81
CA PRO A 456 26.93 13.27 15.10
C PRO A 456 27.89 12.09 14.92
N ASN A 457 29.04 12.16 15.58
CA ASN A 457 30.02 11.09 15.58
C ASN A 457 29.47 9.90 16.37
N LEU A 458 29.46 8.72 15.75
CA LEU A 458 29.02 7.45 16.34
C LEU A 458 30.12 6.80 17.19
N HIS A 459 30.78 7.60 18.04
CA HIS A 459 32.02 7.23 18.72
C HIS A 459 31.85 6.07 19.71
N LEU A 460 30.71 5.95 20.41
CA LEU A 460 30.56 4.94 21.46
C LEU A 460 30.17 3.56 20.93
N LEU A 461 29.44 3.49 19.82
CA LEU A 461 29.01 2.23 19.21
C LEU A 461 29.96 1.67 18.15
N LEU A 462 30.64 2.53 17.37
CA LEU A 462 31.51 2.10 16.26
C LEU A 462 32.98 1.92 16.65
N PHE A 463 33.51 2.67 17.64
CA PHE A 463 34.95 2.77 17.88
C PHE A 463 35.47 1.99 19.10
N ARG A 464 34.69 1.06 19.69
CA ARG A 464 35.26 0.13 20.68
C ARG A 464 35.99 -1.00 19.92
N PRO A 465 37.31 -1.20 20.13
CA PRO A 465 38.11 -2.14 19.34
C PRO A 465 37.54 -3.56 19.46
N GLY A 466 37.36 -4.22 18.30
CA GLY A 466 36.72 -5.53 18.16
C GLY A 466 35.30 -5.51 17.56
N ARG A 467 34.64 -4.35 17.50
CA ARG A 467 33.24 -4.22 17.05
C ARG A 467 33.02 -3.68 15.63
N GLU A 468 34.09 -3.33 14.93
CA GLU A 468 34.04 -2.90 13.53
C GLU A 468 33.44 -3.99 12.61
N ALA A 469 33.54 -5.27 12.99
CA ALA A 469 32.99 -6.39 12.23
C ALA A 469 31.44 -6.43 12.19
N PHE A 470 30.74 -5.81 13.14
CA PHE A 470 29.27 -5.91 13.27
C PHE A 470 28.48 -5.25 12.13
N LEU A 471 29.09 -4.27 11.46
CA LEU A 471 28.49 -3.51 10.36
C LEU A 471 29.21 -3.74 9.04
N VAL A 472 30.18 -4.65 8.94
CA VAL A 472 30.94 -4.88 7.69
C VAL A 472 30.38 -6.06 6.88
N SER A 473 29.50 -6.88 7.47
CA SER A 473 28.96 -8.12 6.91
C SER A 473 27.67 -7.97 6.07
N GLY A 474 27.33 -6.75 5.64
CA GLY A 474 26.15 -6.45 4.81
C GLY A 474 24.92 -6.02 5.62
N LEU A 475 23.94 -5.39 4.95
CA LEU A 475 22.77 -4.76 5.60
C LEU A 475 21.98 -5.72 6.50
N GLY A 476 21.83 -6.98 6.08
CA GLY A 476 21.08 -7.98 6.85
C GLY A 476 21.68 -8.24 8.23
N PHE A 477 23.00 -8.42 8.30
CA PHE A 477 23.70 -8.62 9.56
C PHE A 477 23.67 -7.37 10.43
N ALA A 478 23.86 -6.19 9.83
CA ALA A 478 23.75 -4.91 10.53
C ALA A 478 22.39 -4.77 11.24
N ILE A 479 21.28 -5.08 10.57
CA ILE A 479 19.94 -5.00 11.19
C ILE A 479 19.83 -5.96 12.39
N VAL A 480 20.26 -7.22 12.25
CA VAL A 480 20.13 -8.21 13.34
C VAL A 480 21.02 -7.85 14.53
N ASN A 481 22.27 -7.46 14.28
CA ASN A 481 23.23 -7.07 15.30
C ASN A 481 22.77 -5.85 16.10
N VAL A 482 22.40 -4.77 15.39
CA VAL A 482 21.91 -3.55 16.04
C VAL A 482 20.58 -3.81 16.75
N HIS A 483 19.73 -4.71 16.23
CA HIS A 483 18.48 -5.12 16.90
C HIS A 483 18.75 -5.82 18.23
N ALA A 484 19.66 -6.80 18.25
CA ALA A 484 20.04 -7.51 19.47
C ALA A 484 20.64 -6.55 20.51
N LEU A 485 21.57 -5.67 20.08
CA LEU A 485 22.13 -4.63 20.93
C LEU A 485 21.04 -3.70 21.50
N THR A 486 20.11 -3.26 20.65
CA THR A 486 19.02 -2.35 21.07
C THR A 486 18.16 -3.03 22.13
N GLU A 487 17.69 -4.26 21.91
CA GLU A 487 16.84 -4.95 22.89
C GLU A 487 17.60 -5.28 24.20
N ALA A 488 18.89 -5.60 24.14
CA ALA A 488 19.73 -5.82 25.32
C ALA A 488 19.94 -4.53 26.14
N LEU A 489 20.05 -3.37 25.49
CA LEU A 489 20.16 -2.07 26.18
C LEU A 489 18.83 -1.63 26.78
N LEU A 490 17.75 -1.81 26.04
CA LEU A 490 16.41 -1.48 26.52
C LEU A 490 16.00 -2.36 27.69
N SER A 491 16.36 -3.65 27.70
CA SER A 491 16.07 -4.54 28.81
C SER A 491 16.72 -4.04 30.11
N LYS A 492 17.98 -3.56 30.06
CA LYS A 492 18.66 -2.95 31.22
C LYS A 492 17.99 -1.68 31.70
N TYR A 493 17.57 -0.80 30.77
CA TYR A 493 16.87 0.44 31.13
C TYR A 493 15.61 0.16 31.96
N TYR A 494 14.82 -0.86 31.58
CA TYR A 494 13.61 -1.25 32.31
C TYR A 494 13.88 -1.97 33.65
N MET A 495 15.13 -2.40 33.93
CA MET A 495 15.52 -3.06 35.18
C MET A 495 16.02 -2.07 36.25
N ILE A 496 16.26 -0.81 35.90
CA ILE A 496 16.67 0.23 36.86
C ILE A 496 15.42 0.65 37.68
N PRO A 497 15.43 0.54 39.02
CA PRO A 497 14.28 0.90 39.85
C PRO A 497 13.94 2.40 39.75
N GLN A 498 12.69 2.72 39.39
CA GLN A 498 12.18 4.09 39.28
C GLN A 498 12.13 4.87 40.60
N SER A 499 12.37 4.21 41.75
CA SER A 499 12.28 4.79 43.09
C SER A 499 13.52 5.54 43.56
N ASP A 500 14.68 5.38 42.89
CA ASP A 500 15.94 5.92 43.39
C ASP A 500 16.24 7.35 42.90
N VAL A 501 15.39 7.88 42.00
CA VAL A 501 15.53 9.25 41.46
C VAL A 501 14.82 10.30 42.33
N GLU A 502 13.89 9.90 43.20
CA GLU A 502 13.14 10.84 44.06
C GLU A 502 13.87 11.19 45.38
N ALA A 503 14.99 10.53 45.72
CA ALA A 503 15.59 10.65 47.05
C ALA A 503 16.79 11.61 47.17
N THR A 504 17.22 12.32 46.12
CA THR A 504 18.35 13.29 46.22
C THR A 504 18.03 14.67 45.63
N SER A 505 17.42 15.50 46.49
CA SER A 505 17.50 16.96 46.63
C SER A 505 17.61 17.87 45.37
N SER A 506 16.59 18.74 45.23
CA SER A 506 16.62 20.14 44.76
C SER A 506 16.60 20.49 43.26
N SER A 507 16.34 19.54 42.34
CA SER A 507 15.99 19.89 40.94
C SER A 507 14.88 18.99 40.36
N GLU A 508 13.68 19.06 40.93
CA GLU A 508 12.54 18.21 40.52
C GLU A 508 12.08 18.46 39.07
N THR A 509 12.25 19.66 38.52
CA THR A 509 11.82 19.99 37.15
C THR A 509 12.79 19.49 36.07
N THR A 510 14.10 19.61 36.28
CA THR A 510 15.13 19.14 35.32
C THR A 510 15.24 17.61 35.29
N ALA A 511 15.17 16.95 36.45
CA ALA A 511 15.23 15.48 36.52
C ALA A 511 13.98 14.83 35.89
N ALA A 512 12.79 15.40 36.13
CA ALA A 512 11.56 14.94 35.48
C ALA A 512 11.60 15.13 33.96
N HIS A 513 12.09 16.28 33.47
CA HIS A 513 12.25 16.51 32.03
C HIS A 513 13.22 15.52 31.38
N GLN A 514 14.37 15.25 32.01
CA GLN A 514 15.37 14.35 31.45
C GLN A 514 14.90 12.89 31.43
N HIS A 515 14.20 12.44 32.47
CA HIS A 515 13.57 11.12 32.48
C HIS A 515 12.50 10.98 31.39
N THR A 516 11.70 12.02 31.15
CA THR A 516 10.67 12.03 30.10
C THR A 516 11.30 11.94 28.70
N ASN A 517 12.40 12.65 28.46
CA ASN A 517 13.16 12.57 27.20
C ASN A 517 13.77 11.18 26.98
N ASN A 518 14.40 10.59 28.00
CA ASN A 518 14.97 9.24 27.91
C ASN A 518 13.90 8.18 27.63
N SER A 519 12.73 8.30 28.27
CA SER A 519 11.59 7.42 28.00
C SER A 519 11.11 7.53 26.55
N ALA A 520 11.08 8.74 25.97
CA ALA A 520 10.69 8.93 24.57
C ALA A 520 11.74 8.35 23.61
N LEU A 521 13.04 8.56 23.87
CA LEU A 521 14.14 8.00 23.09
C LEU A 521 14.14 6.46 23.08
N VAL A 522 13.88 5.86 24.24
CA VAL A 522 13.73 4.41 24.39
C VAL A 522 12.60 3.88 23.50
N GLU A 523 11.45 4.56 23.50
CA GLU A 523 10.30 4.18 22.69
C GLU A 523 10.59 4.34 21.18
N GLU A 524 11.30 5.40 20.77
CA GLU A 524 11.74 5.60 19.38
C GLU A 524 12.70 4.51 18.91
N CYS A 525 13.75 4.22 19.69
CA CYS A 525 14.73 3.18 19.37
C CYS A 525 14.05 1.81 19.24
N GLN A 526 13.14 1.48 20.18
CA GLN A 526 12.38 0.24 20.16
C GLN A 526 11.54 0.11 18.88
N LYS A 527 10.80 1.17 18.54
CA LYS A 527 9.92 1.22 17.37
C LYS A 527 10.68 1.07 16.06
N LEU A 528 11.81 1.77 15.92
CA LEU A 528 12.67 1.72 14.74
C LEU A 528 13.32 0.35 14.57
N SER A 529 13.90 -0.18 15.65
CA SER A 529 14.58 -1.48 15.71
C SER A 529 13.65 -2.63 15.31
N ARG A 530 12.48 -2.71 15.96
CA ARG A 530 11.48 -3.75 15.70
C ARG A 530 10.83 -3.62 14.32
N TYR A 531 10.77 -2.41 13.76
CA TYR A 531 10.29 -2.20 12.40
C TYR A 531 11.27 -2.75 11.36
N MET A 532 12.57 -2.45 11.48
CA MET A 532 13.58 -2.98 10.56
C MET A 532 13.65 -4.51 10.61
N MET A 533 13.54 -5.08 11.81
CA MET A 533 13.45 -6.52 11.99
C MET A 533 12.15 -7.10 11.37
N TYR A 534 11.01 -6.40 11.50
CA TYR A 534 9.76 -6.76 10.83
C TYR A 534 9.92 -6.80 9.31
N LEU A 535 10.57 -5.80 8.70
CA LEU A 535 10.83 -5.79 7.27
C LEU A 535 11.68 -6.99 6.83
N MET A 536 12.74 -7.33 7.56
CA MET A 536 13.56 -8.52 7.26
C MET A 536 12.74 -9.81 7.24
N VAL A 537 11.78 -9.93 8.15
CA VAL A 537 11.00 -11.16 8.34
C VAL A 537 9.80 -11.24 7.39
N ALA A 538 9.05 -10.14 7.23
CA ALA A 538 7.78 -10.11 6.52
C ALA A 538 7.91 -9.63 5.08
N PHE A 539 8.88 -8.75 4.78
CA PHE A 539 9.07 -8.12 3.48
C PHE A 539 10.55 -7.97 3.11
N PRO A 540 11.33 -9.05 3.07
CA PRO A 540 12.76 -8.97 2.75
C PRO A 540 13.03 -8.35 1.38
N SER A 541 12.08 -8.44 0.44
CA SER A 541 12.18 -7.80 -0.88
C SER A 541 12.18 -6.27 -0.85
N LEU A 542 11.73 -5.64 0.24
CA LEU A 542 11.82 -4.19 0.41
C LEU A 542 13.21 -3.73 0.86
N LEU A 543 14.06 -4.67 1.32
CA LEU A 543 15.39 -4.39 1.80
C LEU A 543 16.42 -4.80 0.73
N PRO A 544 17.48 -4.02 0.51
CA PRO A 544 18.58 -4.36 -0.39
C PRO A 544 19.51 -5.38 0.31
N LEU A 545 19.06 -6.62 0.47
CA LEU A 545 19.83 -7.68 1.12
C LEU A 545 20.68 -8.44 0.09
N ASP A 546 21.96 -8.68 0.42
CA ASP A 546 22.87 -9.50 -0.41
C ASP A 546 22.50 -10.99 -0.41
N GLN A 547 21.87 -11.44 0.68
CA GLN A 547 21.49 -12.81 0.93
C GLN A 547 20.01 -12.89 1.35
N SER A 548 19.40 -14.08 1.31
CA SER A 548 18.03 -14.21 1.81
C SER A 548 17.97 -13.94 3.31
N SER A 549 16.89 -13.31 3.79
CA SER A 549 16.76 -13.00 5.22
C SER A 549 16.78 -14.25 6.12
N THR A 550 16.38 -15.41 5.59
CA THR A 550 16.50 -16.68 6.31
C THR A 550 17.94 -17.13 6.46
N ALA A 551 18.77 -16.95 5.43
CA ALA A 551 20.19 -17.32 5.47
C ALA A 551 20.94 -16.46 6.48
N VAL A 552 20.72 -15.14 6.46
CA VAL A 552 21.31 -14.20 7.42
C VAL A 552 20.95 -14.59 8.85
N LEU A 553 19.68 -14.90 9.12
CA LEU A 553 19.25 -15.27 10.47
C LEU A 553 19.80 -16.63 10.92
N GLU A 554 19.87 -17.61 10.02
CA GLU A 554 20.47 -18.93 10.32
C GLU A 554 21.97 -18.79 10.59
N GLU A 555 22.69 -18.03 9.77
CA GLU A 555 24.13 -17.78 9.91
C GLU A 555 24.45 -16.97 11.18
N TRP A 556 23.68 -15.91 11.43
CA TRP A 556 23.82 -15.13 12.66
C TRP A 556 23.61 -15.98 13.91
N GLN A 557 22.59 -16.85 13.91
CA GLN A 557 22.29 -17.74 15.03
C GLN A 557 23.38 -18.80 15.24
N LEU A 558 24.07 -19.22 14.18
CA LEU A 558 25.21 -20.16 14.26
C LEU A 558 26.48 -19.49 14.79
N GLN A 559 26.67 -18.20 14.50
CA GLN A 559 27.87 -17.45 14.88
C GLN A 559 27.79 -16.86 16.28
N ASN A 560 26.58 -16.59 16.79
CA ASN A 560 26.37 -15.86 18.03
C ASN A 560 25.68 -16.71 19.09
N ASP A 561 26.36 -16.90 20.22
CA ASP A 561 25.81 -17.56 21.42
C ASP A 561 25.11 -16.52 22.32
N PRO A 562 23.87 -16.74 22.78
CA PRO A 562 23.14 -15.78 23.62
C PRO A 562 23.87 -15.29 24.86
N GLU A 563 24.56 -16.17 25.56
CA GLU A 563 25.33 -15.77 26.75
C GLU A 563 26.53 -14.89 26.38
N ALA A 564 27.19 -15.18 25.25
CA ALA A 564 28.33 -14.39 24.77
C ALA A 564 27.90 -12.99 24.33
N VAL A 565 26.76 -12.86 23.64
CA VAL A 565 26.21 -11.56 23.21
C VAL A 565 25.76 -10.73 24.41
N GLU A 566 25.13 -11.34 25.41
CA GLU A 566 24.71 -10.62 26.62
C GLU A 566 25.90 -10.16 27.47
N MET A 567 26.94 -11.01 27.59
CA MET A 567 28.22 -10.64 28.21
C MET A 567 28.93 -9.52 27.44
N GLU A 568 28.92 -9.56 26.11
CA GLU A 568 29.57 -8.54 25.29
C GLU A 568 28.96 -7.14 25.53
N PHE A 569 27.66 -7.08 25.79
CA PHE A 569 26.98 -5.81 26.08
C PHE A 569 26.86 -5.49 27.55
N GLN A 570 27.38 -6.33 28.47
CA GLN A 570 27.22 -6.19 29.92
C GLN A 570 27.71 -4.84 30.46
N ASP A 571 28.80 -4.30 29.91
CA ASP A 571 29.39 -3.02 30.32
C ASP A 571 28.60 -1.78 29.87
N LEU A 572 27.74 -1.89 28.85
CA LEU A 572 26.98 -0.73 28.37
C LEU A 572 25.80 -0.43 29.30
N GLN A 573 25.80 0.79 29.85
CA GLN A 573 24.67 1.38 30.58
C GLN A 573 23.87 2.28 29.61
N PRO A 574 22.53 2.28 29.69
CA PRO A 574 21.70 3.12 28.84
C PRO A 574 21.81 4.60 29.29
N SER A 575 22.72 5.35 28.67
CA SER A 575 22.79 6.82 28.79
C SER A 575 21.98 7.49 27.68
N GLU A 576 21.59 8.75 27.90
CA GLU A 576 20.94 9.59 26.88
C GLU A 576 21.75 9.62 25.58
N GLU A 577 23.07 9.85 25.69
CA GLU A 577 24.00 9.86 24.56
C GLU A 577 24.00 8.54 23.76
N ILE A 578 24.01 7.38 24.43
CA ILE A 578 23.97 6.07 23.77
C ILE A 578 22.63 5.84 23.07
N LEU A 579 21.51 6.23 23.70
CA LEU A 579 20.18 6.12 23.09
C LEU A 579 20.05 7.01 21.85
N GLU A 580 20.62 8.21 21.88
CA GLU A 580 20.68 9.08 20.70
C GLU A 580 21.52 8.47 19.58
N GLU A 581 22.69 7.91 19.88
CA GLU A 581 23.52 7.22 18.89
C GLU A 581 22.76 6.06 18.23
N ILE A 582 22.07 5.22 19.01
CA ILE A 582 21.29 4.09 18.49
C ILE A 582 20.16 4.56 17.59
N ARG A 583 19.43 5.59 18.00
CA ARG A 583 18.37 6.20 17.18
C ARG A 583 18.95 6.65 15.84
N GLU A 584 20.09 7.33 15.85
CA GLU A 584 20.75 7.79 14.62
C GLU A 584 21.21 6.62 13.73
N VAL A 585 21.75 5.53 14.30
CA VAL A 585 22.07 4.31 13.53
C VAL A 585 20.83 3.78 12.81
N TRP A 586 19.71 3.68 13.51
CA TRP A 586 18.47 3.17 12.92
C TRP A 586 17.90 4.07 11.82
N ILE A 587 17.91 5.39 12.04
CA ILE A 587 17.48 6.36 11.03
C ILE A 587 18.34 6.18 9.76
N ARG A 588 19.66 6.11 9.91
CA ARG A 588 20.58 5.93 8.78
C ARG A 588 20.32 4.60 8.05
N LEU A 589 20.15 3.50 8.77
CA LEU A 589 19.82 2.19 8.18
C LEU A 589 18.51 2.23 7.37
N ILE A 590 17.47 2.90 7.88
CA ILE A 590 16.20 3.08 7.18
C ILE A 590 16.38 3.91 5.91
N ILE A 591 17.13 5.02 6.00
CA ILE A 591 17.40 5.90 4.85
C ILE A 591 18.19 5.17 3.77
N TYR A 592 19.21 4.39 4.16
CA TYR A 592 19.99 3.56 3.25
C TYR A 592 19.14 2.48 2.58
N ALA A 593 18.37 1.74 3.37
CA ALA A 593 17.47 0.72 2.86
C ALA A 593 16.48 1.30 1.86
N ALA A 594 15.90 2.48 2.16
CA ALA A 594 15.03 3.19 1.25
C ALA A 594 15.77 3.63 -0.03
N TYR A 595 16.95 4.25 0.08
CA TYR A 595 17.74 4.73 -1.06
C TYR A 595 18.09 3.62 -2.06
N ARG A 596 18.47 2.45 -1.54
CA ARG A 596 18.92 1.29 -2.32
C ARG A 596 17.78 0.36 -2.75
N ALA A 597 16.58 0.53 -2.21
CA ALA A 597 15.44 -0.31 -2.54
C ALA A 597 15.03 -0.16 -4.01
N GLN A 598 14.56 -1.26 -4.60
CA GLN A 598 14.05 -1.26 -5.96
C GLN A 598 12.69 -0.58 -6.01
N PRO A 599 12.48 0.46 -6.84
CA PRO A 599 11.21 1.19 -6.91
C PRO A 599 10.00 0.28 -7.16
N GLU A 600 10.15 -0.77 -7.96
CA GLU A 600 9.10 -1.75 -8.28
C GLU A 600 8.56 -2.44 -7.02
N THR A 601 9.43 -2.69 -6.03
CA THR A 601 9.04 -3.34 -4.78
C THR A 601 8.14 -2.43 -3.93
N HIS A 602 8.43 -1.13 -3.88
CA HIS A 602 7.59 -0.14 -3.19
C HIS A 602 6.22 0.00 -3.85
N VAL A 603 6.18 0.01 -5.19
CA VAL A 603 4.94 0.07 -5.96
C VAL A 603 4.11 -1.20 -5.76
N ALA A 604 4.75 -2.37 -5.73
CA ALA A 604 4.09 -3.64 -5.43
C ALA A 604 3.42 -3.60 -4.04
N GLN A 605 4.07 -3.00 -3.05
CA GLN A 605 3.52 -2.89 -1.70
C GLN A 605 2.32 -1.95 -1.57
N LEU A 606 2.07 -1.06 -2.53
CA LEU A 606 0.86 -0.23 -2.52
C LEU A 606 -0.42 -1.09 -2.58
N ALA A 607 -0.35 -2.27 -3.20
CA ALA A 607 -1.41 -3.27 -3.13
C ALA A 607 -1.83 -3.66 -1.71
N ARG A 608 -0.90 -3.51 -0.76
CA ARG A 608 -0.93 -4.04 0.60
C ARG A 608 -1.12 -2.97 1.67
N GLY A 609 -1.25 -1.69 1.29
CA GLY A 609 -1.37 -0.56 2.21
C GLY A 609 -0.10 0.29 2.36
N GLY A 610 0.97 -0.04 1.64
CA GLY A 610 2.27 0.62 1.82
C GLY A 610 2.91 0.30 3.18
N GLU A 611 4.21 0.51 3.29
CA GLU A 611 4.97 0.40 4.55
C GLU A 611 5.68 1.74 4.81
N LEU A 612 6.11 2.00 6.05
CA LEU A 612 6.85 3.23 6.39
C LEU A 612 8.03 3.47 5.41
N LEU A 613 8.72 2.40 5.00
CA LEU A 613 9.85 2.47 4.08
C LEU A 613 9.44 3.03 2.70
N THR A 614 8.22 2.76 2.24
CA THR A 614 7.68 3.33 1.01
C THR A 614 7.49 4.84 1.12
N PHE A 615 7.04 5.34 2.27
CA PHE A 615 6.93 6.79 2.50
C PHE A 615 8.31 7.44 2.60
N VAL A 616 9.25 6.81 3.28
CA VAL A 616 10.65 7.28 3.38
C VAL A 616 11.32 7.30 2.01
N TRP A 617 11.18 6.23 1.22
CA TRP A 617 11.70 6.15 -0.15
C TRP A 617 11.12 7.24 -1.04
N LEU A 618 9.81 7.49 -0.93
CA LEU A 618 9.15 8.53 -1.71
C LEU A 618 9.66 9.92 -1.34
N GLN A 619 9.75 10.19 -0.03
CA GLN A 619 10.28 11.44 0.46
C GLN A 619 11.73 11.63 0.03
N LEU A 620 12.56 10.58 0.11
CA LEU A 620 13.95 10.62 -0.31
C LEU A 620 14.09 10.85 -1.82
N SER A 621 13.23 10.21 -2.62
CA SER A 621 13.18 10.39 -4.07
C SER A 621 12.87 11.84 -4.43
N LEU A 622 11.92 12.42 -3.70
CA LEU A 622 11.62 13.84 -3.76
C LEU A 622 12.88 14.64 -3.30
N TYR A 623 13.44 14.38 -2.12
CA TYR A 623 14.56 15.15 -1.52
C TYR A 623 15.86 15.12 -2.33
N CYS A 624 16.22 13.97 -2.89
CA CYS A 624 17.44 13.76 -3.69
C CYS A 624 17.48 14.61 -4.96
N PHE A 625 16.36 15.24 -5.35
CA PHE A 625 16.38 16.25 -6.39
C PHE A 625 17.23 17.48 -6.01
N ASP A 626 17.70 17.64 -4.77
CA ASP A 626 18.79 18.57 -4.43
C ASP A 626 20.19 17.89 -4.59
N SER A 627 21.10 18.54 -5.33
CA SER A 627 22.38 17.94 -5.77
C SER A 627 23.39 17.71 -4.65
N SER A 628 23.27 18.42 -3.53
CA SER A 628 24.14 18.24 -2.36
C SER A 628 23.93 16.86 -1.74
N ILE A 629 22.67 16.46 -1.53
CA ILE A 629 22.30 15.21 -0.83
C ILE A 629 22.56 13.98 -1.69
N SER A 630 22.32 14.04 -3.00
CA SER A 630 22.71 12.95 -3.92
C SER A 630 24.22 12.67 -3.84
N THR A 631 25.04 13.70 -3.61
CA THR A 631 26.48 13.53 -3.43
C THR A 631 26.79 12.91 -2.08
N THR A 632 26.17 13.38 -0.98
CA THR A 632 26.31 12.78 0.36
C THR A 632 25.88 11.32 0.40
N LEU A 633 24.73 10.96 -0.19
CA LEU A 633 24.25 9.57 -0.25
C LEU A 633 25.13 8.69 -1.14
N LYS A 634 25.69 9.23 -2.24
CA LYS A 634 26.70 8.51 -3.04
C LYS A 634 27.99 8.27 -2.27
N LEU A 635 28.40 9.21 -1.42
CA LEU A 635 29.55 9.05 -0.53
C LEU A 635 29.29 7.98 0.55
N VAL A 636 28.07 7.90 1.09
CA VAL A 636 27.61 6.84 2.01
C VAL A 636 27.53 5.46 1.34
N SER A 637 27.35 5.43 0.01
CA SER A 637 27.03 4.24 -0.79
C SER A 637 28.23 3.65 -1.55
N ASN A 638 29.32 4.40 -1.73
CA ASN A 638 30.49 3.97 -2.51
C ASN A 638 31.53 3.20 -1.67
N LYS A 639 32.31 2.34 -2.35
CA LYS A 639 33.33 1.48 -1.74
C LYS A 639 34.49 2.28 -1.11
N PRO A 640 35.15 1.72 -0.07
CA PRO A 640 36.18 2.38 0.76
C PRO A 640 37.53 2.72 0.09
N TYR A 641 37.69 2.53 -1.22
CA TYR A 641 39.03 2.48 -1.82
C TYR A 641 39.58 3.79 -2.39
N ASP A 642 38.88 4.93 -2.31
CA ASP A 642 39.34 6.13 -3.05
C ASP A 642 39.20 7.50 -2.34
N ILE A 643 39.00 7.56 -1.02
CA ILE A 643 38.85 8.87 -0.33
C ILE A 643 39.53 8.87 1.06
N ASP A 644 40.38 9.88 1.27
CA ASP A 644 41.30 10.10 2.40
C ASP A 644 40.61 10.35 3.78
N ASP A 645 41.42 10.23 4.82
CA ASP A 645 41.14 9.90 6.23
C ASP A 645 40.09 10.70 7.04
N GLN A 646 39.60 10.05 8.11
CA GLN A 646 38.73 10.51 9.22
C GLN A 646 37.29 10.93 8.91
N THR A 647 37.01 11.65 7.81
CA THR A 647 35.64 12.04 7.45
C THR A 647 34.82 10.85 6.91
N THR A 648 35.52 9.80 6.50
CA THR A 648 35.00 8.61 5.81
C THR A 648 34.19 7.71 6.75
N TYR A 649 34.59 7.51 8.00
CA TYR A 649 33.93 6.55 8.90
C TYR A 649 32.65 7.06 9.56
N ALA A 650 32.44 8.38 9.62
CA ALA A 650 31.25 8.98 10.21
C ALA A 650 29.98 8.75 9.37
N LEU A 651 30.09 8.27 8.13
CA LEU A 651 29.01 8.14 7.15
C LEU A 651 28.73 6.69 6.71
N TYR A 652 29.45 5.69 7.22
CA TYR A 652 29.38 4.33 6.66
C TYR A 652 28.18 3.52 7.16
N LEU A 653 27.42 3.03 6.21
CA LEU A 653 26.62 1.82 6.32
C LEU A 653 27.22 0.81 5.34
N PRO A 654 27.29 -0.49 5.67
CA PRO A 654 27.85 -1.48 4.75
C PRO A 654 27.16 -1.43 3.38
N PRO A 655 27.91 -1.66 2.29
CA PRO A 655 27.33 -1.85 0.96
C PRO A 655 26.27 -2.96 0.96
#